data_AF-A0A1H0AQP9-F1
#
_entry.id   AF-A0A1H0AQP9-F1
#
_cell.length_a   1.000
_cell.length_b   1.000
_cell.length_c   1.000
_cell.angle_alpha   90.00
_cell.angle_beta   90.00
_cell.angle_gamma   90.00
#
_symmetry.space_group_name_H-M   'P 1'
#
loop_
_entity.id
_entity.type
_entity.pdbx_description
1 polymer ?
#
loop_
_entity_poly.entity_id
_entity_poly.type
_entity_poly.pdbx_seq_one_letter_code
_entity_poly.pdbx_strand_id
1 'polypeptide(L)'
;MTPSNTGARIRALSVAATVASTLVLSGTATAAPSPKAPQQELTCSSTIRTLGVDPNGGLWLNNHLDPANGEPKWGENRLVGTGWTGRTIAGPNGSVYAFIKEGEIHRWRWNGTGWDAPPPGQAFDVIARGEWVKKFLTPEFRNRVAFDGFNHMYTVEPTGELWVNPYNAQTRVWGPARMLARGWDRYNAIFTTFDGVIYGRDNAGKLFRHHYNAYSQRWIDETGVEIGNGGWQQFTRLFSPGGDIVYGMTKNGELKWHRVTDNKLDPRSGKVLVSNWTAEADITAFTDQCLPSPPLLPERPNVWRKDHGRTTLSVSADGRIHHTFVTNDRLVADAIQQAPGNLDLQVHVARGHDGANGAPAIGQALDGTQHLVTHNVDSDMQRSTFGTTWQPGDALNGRMAGEPAVIRNERNELSIYAFDGGGWLWQRTQVGQNGAFGPWRKVSVYPETTNFVADAPAVLRAGEYNRVFALDKWGGIQYVDLAADHVPSTGTVWRKLPADVTLVSRPTVTELPGGGQSVVARGSDGKVRVITGSNKWDGFKDATWKVVGDRTFAGEPQVVASPNGVPAISARGADGALYFTEQGGDGSFLPWELVSEAGLAATELSLVRYGGNSVVVSFRDAQDQIYIGTLEWNQKQAPGTAAKRSVKVSFAKAKKVATK
;
A
#
# COMPACT_ATOMS: atom_id res chain seq x y z
N MET A 1 -31.44 46.09 -55.57
CA MET A 1 -30.54 45.28 -56.41
C MET A 1 -30.13 44.06 -55.62
N THR A 2 -30.62 42.89 -56.03
CA THR A 2 -30.15 41.54 -55.65
C THR A 2 -28.82 41.22 -56.39
N PRO A 3 -28.17 40.05 -56.20
CA PRO A 3 -27.65 39.45 -54.95
C PRO A 3 -26.25 38.79 -55.13
N SER A 4 -25.64 38.24 -54.06
CA SER A 4 -24.95 36.93 -54.18
C SER A 4 -24.84 36.20 -52.83
N ASN A 5 -25.20 34.91 -52.90
CA ASN A 5 -25.30 33.91 -51.84
C ASN A 5 -23.96 33.31 -51.39
N THR A 6 -23.93 32.83 -50.14
CA THR A 6 -23.58 31.45 -49.67
C THR A 6 -23.53 31.50 -48.13
N GLY A 7 -24.18 30.69 -47.29
CA GLY A 7 -24.90 29.43 -47.44
C GLY A 7 -24.31 28.37 -46.50
N ALA A 8 -24.78 28.26 -45.25
CA ALA A 8 -24.64 27.05 -44.43
C ALA A 8 -25.73 26.99 -43.33
N ARG A 9 -26.50 25.90 -43.34
CA ARG A 9 -27.75 25.68 -42.62
C ARG A 9 -27.51 25.06 -41.24
N ILE A 10 -28.23 25.57 -40.23
CA ILE A 10 -28.43 24.93 -38.93
C ILE A 10 -29.43 23.77 -39.12
N ARG A 11 -29.09 22.56 -38.68
CA ARG A 11 -30.03 21.42 -38.57
C ARG A 11 -30.37 21.20 -37.10
N ALA A 12 -31.66 21.35 -36.79
CA ALA A 12 -32.29 20.89 -35.56
C ALA A 12 -32.33 19.36 -35.53
N LEU A 13 -32.00 18.76 -34.39
CA LEU A 13 -32.20 17.34 -34.12
C LEU A 13 -33.42 17.17 -33.21
N SER A 14 -34.45 16.56 -33.78
CA SER A 14 -35.67 16.08 -33.15
C SER A 14 -35.41 14.84 -32.30
N VAL A 15 -35.97 14.83 -31.09
CA VAL A 15 -35.99 13.70 -30.14
C VAL A 15 -36.98 12.64 -30.64
N ALA A 16 -36.50 11.42 -30.89
CA ALA A 16 -37.33 10.25 -31.12
C ALA A 16 -37.27 9.34 -29.88
N ALA A 17 -38.42 9.13 -29.24
CA ALA A 17 -38.58 8.18 -28.14
C ALA A 17 -38.78 6.78 -28.71
N THR A 18 -37.85 5.87 -28.47
CA THR A 18 -37.97 4.44 -28.80
C THR A 18 -38.46 3.68 -27.57
N VAL A 19 -39.67 3.13 -27.67
CA VAL A 19 -40.21 2.13 -26.75
C VAL A 19 -39.44 0.81 -27.00
N ALA A 20 -38.66 0.35 -26.02
CA ALA A 20 -37.99 -0.94 -26.08
C ALA A 20 -38.92 -2.03 -25.56
N SER A 21 -39.46 -2.84 -26.47
CA SER A 21 -40.17 -4.08 -26.18
C SER A 21 -39.17 -5.12 -25.64
N THR A 22 -39.38 -5.62 -24.43
CA THR A 22 -38.61 -6.74 -23.86
C THR A 22 -38.95 -8.05 -24.58
N LEU A 23 -38.07 -8.49 -25.47
CA LEU A 23 -38.02 -9.88 -25.94
C LEU A 23 -37.23 -10.70 -24.89
N VAL A 24 -37.91 -11.60 -24.18
CA VAL A 24 -37.26 -12.57 -23.30
C VAL A 24 -36.65 -13.67 -24.16
N LEU A 25 -35.37 -13.52 -24.49
CA LEU A 25 -34.56 -14.59 -25.04
C LEU A 25 -33.90 -15.34 -23.87
N SER A 26 -34.36 -16.54 -23.58
CA SER A 26 -33.69 -17.50 -22.71
C SER A 26 -32.41 -18.00 -23.38
N GLY A 27 -31.37 -17.18 -23.35
CA GLY A 27 -30.00 -17.54 -23.73
C GLY A 27 -29.14 -17.66 -22.49
N THR A 28 -28.56 -18.84 -22.25
CA THR A 28 -27.46 -19.03 -21.29
C THR A 28 -26.33 -18.05 -21.64
N ALA A 29 -26.17 -17.00 -20.84
CA ALA A 29 -25.06 -16.07 -20.99
C ALA A 29 -23.76 -16.82 -20.66
N THR A 30 -23.06 -17.30 -21.69
CA THR A 30 -21.66 -17.65 -21.56
C THR A 30 -20.92 -16.34 -21.24
N ALA A 31 -20.25 -16.31 -20.09
CA ALA A 31 -19.41 -15.17 -19.73
C ALA A 31 -18.46 -14.87 -20.90
N ALA A 32 -18.48 -13.64 -21.39
CA ALA A 32 -17.49 -13.19 -22.36
C ALA A 32 -16.10 -13.45 -21.75
N PRO A 33 -15.16 -14.06 -22.49
CA PRO A 33 -13.80 -14.21 -22.00
C PRO A 33 -13.26 -12.83 -21.67
N SER A 34 -12.72 -12.67 -20.46
CA SER A 34 -12.02 -11.45 -20.07
C SER A 34 -11.01 -11.07 -21.17
N PRO A 35 -10.94 -9.80 -21.60
CA PRO A 35 -9.94 -9.39 -22.57
C PRO A 35 -8.56 -9.77 -22.04
N LYS A 36 -7.77 -10.49 -22.85
CA LYS A 36 -6.37 -10.74 -22.55
C LYS A 36 -5.70 -9.39 -22.32
N ALA A 37 -4.97 -9.26 -21.22
CA ALA A 37 -4.14 -8.08 -20.98
C ALA A 37 -3.28 -7.82 -22.23
N PRO A 38 -3.11 -6.56 -22.66
CA PRO A 38 -2.26 -6.25 -23.81
C PRO A 38 -0.86 -6.80 -23.57
N GLN A 39 -0.34 -7.52 -24.57
CA GLN A 39 1.01 -8.09 -24.50
C GLN A 39 2.01 -6.94 -24.43
N GLN A 40 2.88 -6.96 -23.43
CA GLN A 40 3.87 -5.91 -23.24
C GLN A 40 4.88 -5.92 -24.40
N GLU A 41 4.93 -4.82 -25.16
CA GLU A 41 5.89 -4.67 -26.24
C GLU A 41 7.27 -4.37 -25.66
N LEU A 42 8.32 -4.92 -26.28
CA LEU A 42 9.69 -4.62 -25.87
C LEU A 42 10.31 -3.65 -26.86
N THR A 43 10.70 -2.48 -26.38
CA THR A 43 11.48 -1.53 -27.16
C THR A 43 12.93 -1.57 -26.66
N CYS A 44 13.85 -1.92 -27.55
CA CYS A 44 15.28 -1.94 -27.25
C CYS A 44 16.02 -0.90 -28.09
N SER A 45 17.10 -0.39 -27.52
CA SER A 45 18.14 0.26 -28.31
C SER A 45 18.62 -0.69 -29.40
N SER A 46 18.87 -0.17 -30.60
CA SER A 46 19.41 -0.96 -31.73
C SER A 46 20.79 -1.55 -31.42
N THR A 47 21.45 -1.06 -30.37
CA THR A 47 22.68 -1.62 -29.85
C THR A 47 22.64 -1.55 -28.33
N ILE A 48 22.87 -2.69 -27.69
CA ILE A 48 23.08 -2.78 -26.25
C ILE A 48 24.57 -2.81 -25.96
N ARG A 49 24.98 -1.96 -25.03
CA ARG A 49 26.32 -1.86 -24.49
C ARG A 49 26.45 -2.72 -23.25
N THR A 50 27.45 -3.59 -23.24
CA THR A 50 27.89 -4.34 -22.07
C THR A 50 29.30 -3.91 -21.68
N LEU A 51 29.63 -4.06 -20.41
CA LEU A 51 30.97 -3.84 -19.87
C LEU A 51 31.54 -5.17 -19.42
N GLY A 52 32.80 -5.41 -19.74
CA GLY A 52 33.59 -6.54 -19.27
C GLY A 52 34.87 -6.05 -18.60
N VAL A 53 35.19 -6.56 -17.41
CA VAL A 53 36.50 -6.34 -16.78
C VAL A 53 37.33 -7.61 -16.97
N ASP A 54 38.45 -7.48 -17.66
CA ASP A 54 39.40 -8.58 -17.86
C ASP A 54 40.26 -8.82 -16.60
N PRO A 55 40.96 -9.98 -16.49
CA PRO A 55 41.80 -10.28 -15.34
C PRO A 55 42.95 -9.31 -15.08
N ASN A 56 43.37 -8.52 -16.07
CA ASN A 56 44.42 -7.51 -15.95
C ASN A 56 43.86 -6.12 -15.55
N GLY A 57 42.55 -6.03 -15.33
CA GLY A 57 41.85 -4.80 -14.96
C GLY A 57 41.57 -3.86 -16.13
N GLY A 58 41.61 -4.36 -17.37
CA GLY A 58 41.09 -3.64 -18.53
C GLY A 58 39.57 -3.63 -18.54
N LEU A 59 38.96 -2.45 -18.66
CA LEU A 59 37.51 -2.29 -18.82
C LEU A 59 37.17 -2.14 -20.30
N TRP A 60 36.43 -3.12 -20.81
CA TRP A 60 36.02 -3.23 -22.21
C TRP A 60 34.55 -2.91 -22.38
N LEU A 61 34.24 -2.02 -23.31
CA LEU A 61 32.88 -1.74 -23.79
C LEU A 61 32.61 -2.62 -25.01
N ASN A 62 31.56 -3.43 -24.96
CA ASN A 62 31.14 -4.33 -26.04
C ASN A 62 29.74 -3.95 -26.52
N ASN A 63 29.50 -4.11 -27.83
CA ASN A 63 28.26 -3.68 -28.48
C ASN A 63 27.51 -4.88 -29.07
N HIS A 64 26.34 -5.22 -28.52
CA HIS A 64 25.45 -6.26 -29.03
C HIS A 64 24.35 -5.63 -29.92
N LEU A 65 24.32 -5.99 -31.21
CA LEU A 65 23.57 -5.27 -32.26
C LEU A 65 22.14 -5.78 -32.51
N ASP A 66 21.74 -6.92 -31.92
CA ASP A 66 20.37 -7.45 -32.07
C ASP A 66 19.87 -8.07 -30.75
N PRO A 67 19.74 -7.24 -29.71
CA PRO A 67 19.47 -7.74 -28.38
C PRO A 67 18.04 -8.23 -28.18
N ALA A 68 17.07 -7.72 -28.94
CA ALA A 68 15.66 -8.11 -28.79
C ALA A 68 15.40 -9.55 -29.25
N ASN A 69 16.19 -10.03 -30.22
CA ASN A 69 16.10 -11.39 -30.77
C ASN A 69 17.21 -12.32 -30.28
N GLY A 70 18.24 -11.76 -29.63
CA GLY A 70 19.38 -12.51 -29.12
C GLY A 70 20.26 -13.10 -30.21
N GLU A 71 20.41 -12.40 -31.34
CA GLU A 71 21.31 -12.86 -32.41
C GLU A 71 22.76 -12.56 -32.04
N PRO A 72 23.73 -13.46 -32.29
CA PRO A 72 25.14 -13.30 -31.93
C PRO A 72 25.88 -12.27 -32.82
N LYS A 73 25.35 -11.05 -32.90
CA LYS A 73 25.88 -9.95 -33.73
C LYS A 73 26.53 -8.91 -32.85
N TRP A 74 27.84 -8.76 -32.96
CA TRP A 74 28.62 -7.84 -32.16
C TRP A 74 29.28 -6.77 -33.02
N GLY A 75 29.26 -5.53 -32.53
CA GLY A 75 30.04 -4.43 -33.08
C GLY A 75 31.46 -4.44 -32.54
N GLU A 76 32.20 -3.37 -32.85
CA GLU A 76 33.56 -3.18 -32.35
C GLU A 76 33.59 -3.09 -30.81
N ASN A 77 34.58 -3.76 -30.20
CA ASN A 77 34.88 -3.64 -28.78
C ASN A 77 35.93 -2.56 -28.54
N ARG A 78 35.84 -1.87 -27.40
CA ARG A 78 36.73 -0.75 -27.08
C ARG A 78 37.24 -0.86 -25.66
N LEU A 79 38.56 -0.75 -25.47
CA LEU A 79 39.14 -0.53 -24.16
C LEU A 79 38.82 0.92 -23.73
N VAL A 80 38.06 1.07 -22.64
CA VAL A 80 37.58 2.37 -22.15
C VAL A 80 38.16 2.74 -20.79
N GLY A 81 38.95 1.86 -20.17
CA GLY A 81 39.67 2.15 -18.93
C GLY A 81 40.61 1.03 -18.53
N THR A 82 41.50 1.32 -17.59
CA THR A 82 42.49 0.38 -17.03
C THR A 82 42.53 0.50 -15.51
N GLY A 83 43.01 -0.52 -14.81
CA GLY A 83 43.13 -0.53 -13.34
C GLY A 83 41.82 -0.85 -12.61
N TRP A 84 40.82 -1.37 -13.32
CA TRP A 84 39.56 -1.79 -12.72
C TRP A 84 39.76 -3.07 -11.92
N THR A 85 39.41 -3.03 -10.64
CA THR A 85 39.52 -4.19 -9.73
C THR A 85 38.26 -4.27 -8.86
N GLY A 86 38.13 -5.33 -8.06
CA GLY A 86 36.98 -5.48 -7.16
C GLY A 86 35.75 -6.03 -7.89
N ARG A 87 34.59 -5.36 -7.80
CA ARG A 87 33.36 -5.76 -8.48
C ARG A 87 32.76 -4.61 -9.26
N THR A 88 32.50 -4.81 -10.56
CA THR A 88 31.91 -3.77 -11.44
C THR A 88 30.46 -4.09 -11.79
N ILE A 89 29.58 -3.11 -11.66
CA ILE A 89 28.15 -3.19 -12.01
C ILE A 89 27.77 -1.96 -12.82
N ALA A 90 27.14 -2.16 -13.98
CA ALA A 90 26.54 -1.09 -14.74
C ALA A 90 25.12 -0.81 -14.23
N GLY A 91 24.74 0.46 -14.22
CA GLY A 91 23.37 0.90 -13.95
C GLY A 91 22.82 1.70 -15.13
N PRO A 92 21.84 2.58 -14.92
CA PRO A 92 21.20 3.31 -15.99
C PRO A 92 22.02 4.53 -16.42
N ASN A 93 21.70 5.07 -17.59
CA ASN A 93 22.22 6.33 -18.11
C ASN A 93 23.76 6.39 -18.12
N GLY A 94 24.38 5.27 -18.48
CA GLY A 94 25.84 5.13 -18.55
C GLY A 94 26.55 5.03 -17.20
N SER A 95 25.83 4.91 -16.09
CA SER A 95 26.45 4.80 -14.76
C SER A 95 27.20 3.48 -14.60
N VAL A 96 28.41 3.55 -14.05
CA VAL A 96 29.25 2.39 -13.73
C VAL A 96 29.69 2.48 -12.29
N TYR A 97 29.42 1.43 -11.52
CA TYR A 97 29.69 1.32 -10.09
C TYR A 97 30.79 0.28 -9.87
N ALA A 98 31.87 0.65 -9.17
CA ALA A 98 32.91 -0.27 -8.74
C ALA A 98 32.96 -0.35 -7.22
N PHE A 99 32.80 -1.56 -6.69
CA PHE A 99 33.08 -1.88 -5.30
C PHE A 99 34.56 -2.20 -5.18
N ILE A 100 35.28 -1.47 -4.34
CA ILE A 100 36.74 -1.61 -4.21
C ILE A 100 37.15 -2.11 -2.82
N LYS A 101 38.34 -2.71 -2.73
CA LYS A 101 38.84 -3.42 -1.53
C LYS A 101 38.99 -2.52 -0.31
N GLU A 102 39.14 -1.22 -0.52
CA GLU A 102 39.22 -0.18 0.49
C GLU A 102 37.87 0.03 1.22
N GLY A 103 36.78 -0.58 0.74
CA GLY A 103 35.44 -0.42 1.31
C GLY A 103 34.71 0.81 0.80
N GLU A 104 34.95 1.18 -0.46
CA GLU A 104 34.27 2.28 -1.13
C GLU A 104 33.49 1.79 -2.35
N ILE A 105 32.42 2.52 -2.69
CA ILE A 105 31.75 2.39 -3.98
C ILE A 105 32.11 3.62 -4.81
N HIS A 106 32.84 3.41 -5.90
CA HIS A 106 33.18 4.43 -6.88
C HIS A 106 32.15 4.42 -8.01
N ARG A 107 31.84 5.60 -8.53
CA ARG A 107 30.90 5.78 -9.64
C ARG A 107 31.52 6.66 -10.73
N TRP A 108 31.36 6.19 -11.96
CA TRP A 108 31.61 6.96 -13.19
C TRP A 108 30.34 7.01 -14.04
N ARG A 109 30.30 7.92 -15.02
CA ARG A 109 29.27 7.94 -16.05
C ARG A 109 29.88 8.00 -17.44
N TRP A 110 29.54 7.01 -18.27
CA TRP A 110 29.87 6.97 -19.68
C TRP A 110 28.81 7.70 -20.50
N ASN A 111 29.19 8.75 -21.24
CA ASN A 111 28.24 9.55 -22.04
C ASN A 111 28.09 9.08 -23.49
N GLY A 112 28.74 7.98 -23.86
CA GLY A 112 28.73 7.43 -25.22
C GLY A 112 30.01 7.67 -26.00
N THR A 113 30.76 8.73 -25.68
CA THR A 113 32.03 9.06 -26.36
C THR A 113 33.23 8.96 -25.42
N GLY A 114 33.01 9.26 -24.13
CA GLY A 114 33.99 9.21 -23.06
C GLY A 114 33.32 9.18 -21.68
N TRP A 115 34.14 9.35 -20.65
CA TRP A 115 33.68 9.52 -19.27
C TRP A 115 33.31 10.99 -19.02
N ASP A 116 32.20 11.21 -18.31
CA ASP A 116 31.87 12.53 -17.78
C ASP A 116 32.97 13.02 -16.84
N ALA A 117 33.19 14.34 -16.82
CA ALA A 117 34.14 14.94 -15.90
C ALA A 117 33.71 14.66 -14.44
N PRO A 118 34.61 14.12 -13.61
CA PRO A 118 34.35 13.93 -12.18
C PRO A 118 34.23 15.28 -11.45
N PRO A 119 33.80 15.28 -10.18
CA PRO A 119 33.87 16.47 -9.33
C PRO A 119 35.27 17.10 -9.35
N PRO A 120 35.40 18.44 -9.22
CA PRO A 120 36.71 19.10 -9.22
C PRO A 120 37.68 18.44 -8.22
N GLY A 121 38.85 18.02 -8.71
CA GLY A 121 39.90 17.38 -7.91
C GLY A 121 39.72 15.88 -7.63
N GLN A 122 38.71 15.22 -8.21
CA GLN A 122 38.51 13.77 -8.08
C GLN A 122 38.61 13.08 -9.44
N ALA A 123 38.86 11.77 -9.46
CA ALA A 123 38.83 10.95 -10.69
C ALA A 123 37.48 10.23 -10.89
N PHE A 124 36.63 10.23 -9.87
CA PHE A 124 35.35 9.53 -9.78
C PHE A 124 34.51 10.09 -8.63
N ASP A 125 33.20 9.77 -8.62
CA ASP A 125 32.34 10.01 -7.46
C ASP A 125 32.53 8.85 -6.47
N VAL A 126 32.85 9.13 -5.19
CA VAL A 126 32.73 8.10 -4.15
C VAL A 126 31.38 8.22 -3.47
N ILE A 127 30.49 7.28 -3.78
CA ILE A 127 29.09 7.35 -3.36
C ILE A 127 28.82 6.64 -2.04
N ALA A 128 29.70 5.73 -1.61
CA ALA A 128 29.56 5.05 -0.32
C ALA A 128 30.92 4.67 0.27
N ARG A 129 30.97 4.58 1.60
CA ARG A 129 32.12 4.12 2.39
C ARG A 129 31.66 3.21 3.51
N GLY A 130 32.48 2.23 3.85
CA GLY A 130 32.35 1.43 5.06
C GLY A 130 32.72 -0.03 4.87
N GLU A 131 33.01 -0.71 5.99
CA GLU A 131 33.35 -2.14 6.00
C GLU A 131 32.27 -3.02 5.36
N TRP A 132 31.00 -2.59 5.42
CA TRP A 132 29.88 -3.30 4.80
C TRP A 132 30.02 -3.44 3.28
N VAL A 133 30.76 -2.55 2.61
CA VAL A 133 30.99 -2.62 1.16
C VAL A 133 31.87 -3.82 0.81
N LYS A 134 32.88 -4.10 1.64
CA LYS A 134 33.88 -5.15 1.39
C LYS A 134 33.27 -6.54 1.31
N LYS A 135 32.13 -6.78 1.98
CA LYS A 135 31.43 -8.07 1.93
C LYS A 135 31.04 -8.43 0.48
N PHE A 136 30.67 -7.46 -0.35
CA PHE A 136 30.29 -7.70 -1.75
C PHE A 136 31.47 -8.05 -2.67
N LEU A 137 32.68 -8.15 -2.12
CA LEU A 137 33.86 -8.66 -2.80
C LEU A 137 34.16 -10.12 -2.47
N THR A 138 33.52 -10.69 -1.43
CA THR A 138 33.71 -12.10 -1.06
C THR A 138 32.87 -13.02 -1.95
N PRO A 139 33.31 -14.25 -2.26
CA PRO A 139 32.57 -15.15 -3.15
C PRO A 139 31.09 -15.35 -2.79
N GLU A 140 30.77 -15.32 -1.50
CA GLU A 140 29.42 -15.58 -0.99
C GLU A 140 28.43 -14.43 -1.23
N PHE A 141 28.88 -13.17 -1.12
CA PHE A 141 28.03 -11.99 -1.28
C PHE A 141 28.27 -11.25 -2.60
N ARG A 142 29.29 -11.62 -3.38
CA ARG A 142 29.63 -11.01 -4.68
C ARG A 142 28.57 -11.17 -5.77
N ASN A 143 27.44 -11.85 -5.54
CA ASN A 143 26.30 -11.78 -6.46
C ASN A 143 25.03 -11.23 -5.80
N ARG A 144 25.12 -10.72 -4.57
CA ARG A 144 23.99 -10.28 -3.74
C ARG A 144 23.79 -8.76 -3.71
N VAL A 145 24.22 -8.06 -4.76
CA VAL A 145 23.94 -6.63 -4.98
C VAL A 145 23.72 -6.34 -6.47
N ALA A 146 22.79 -5.44 -6.78
CA ALA A 146 22.44 -5.02 -8.14
C ALA A 146 21.94 -3.56 -8.15
N PHE A 147 21.90 -2.94 -9.34
CA PHE A 147 21.33 -1.60 -9.56
C PHE A 147 20.25 -1.69 -10.63
N ASP A 148 19.06 -1.12 -10.42
CA ASP A 148 17.98 -1.13 -11.41
C ASP A 148 18.07 0.01 -12.42
N GLY A 149 17.07 0.13 -13.30
CA GLY A 149 16.94 1.20 -14.30
C GLY A 149 16.76 2.62 -13.73
N PHE A 150 16.65 2.80 -12.41
CA PHE A 150 16.40 4.08 -11.75
C PHE A 150 17.49 4.45 -10.72
N ASN A 151 18.63 3.77 -10.73
CA ASN A 151 19.71 3.91 -9.75
C ASN A 151 19.32 3.50 -8.32
N HIS A 152 18.34 2.61 -8.16
CA HIS A 152 18.13 1.95 -6.88
C HIS A 152 19.11 0.80 -6.72
N MET A 153 19.88 0.80 -5.63
CA MET A 153 20.76 -0.30 -5.26
C MET A 153 19.98 -1.31 -4.41
N TYR A 154 19.92 -2.55 -4.88
CA TYR A 154 19.34 -3.67 -4.17
C TYR A 154 20.42 -4.51 -3.52
N THR A 155 20.29 -4.84 -2.25
CA THR A 155 21.23 -5.72 -1.54
C THR A 155 20.50 -6.82 -0.79
N VAL A 156 21.08 -8.03 -0.78
CA VAL A 156 20.65 -9.11 0.11
C VAL A 156 21.68 -9.23 1.24
N GLU A 157 21.22 -8.96 2.45
CA GLU A 157 22.04 -8.97 3.66
C GLU A 157 22.27 -10.39 4.20
N PRO A 158 23.32 -10.62 5.01
CA PRO A 158 23.60 -11.93 5.62
C PRO A 158 22.43 -12.48 6.45
N THR A 159 21.63 -11.59 7.04
CA THR A 159 20.42 -11.87 7.83
C THR A 159 19.20 -12.19 6.97
N GLY A 160 19.35 -12.21 5.63
CA GLY A 160 18.28 -12.51 4.69
C GLY A 160 17.34 -11.34 4.42
N GLU A 161 17.75 -10.11 4.73
CA GLU A 161 16.97 -8.91 4.43
C GLU A 161 17.28 -8.42 3.01
N LEU A 162 16.23 -8.17 2.22
CA LEU A 162 16.35 -7.43 0.96
C LEU A 162 16.17 -5.95 1.24
N TRP A 163 17.17 -5.15 0.88
CA TRP A 163 17.12 -3.70 0.98
C TRP A 163 17.13 -3.04 -0.39
N VAL A 164 16.44 -1.92 -0.51
CA VAL A 164 16.56 -0.99 -1.63
C VAL A 164 17.07 0.37 -1.11
N ASN A 165 18.08 0.89 -1.79
CA ASN A 165 18.72 2.16 -1.47
C ASN A 165 18.64 3.05 -2.72
N PRO A 166 17.74 4.05 -2.77
CA PRO A 166 17.67 4.96 -3.90
C PRO A 166 18.89 5.88 -3.97
N TYR A 167 19.52 6.01 -5.13
CA TYR A 167 20.58 6.99 -5.35
C TYR A 167 20.15 8.02 -6.40
N ASN A 168 20.12 9.29 -6.01
CA ASN A 168 19.91 10.37 -6.97
C ASN A 168 21.26 10.78 -7.56
N ALA A 169 21.50 10.40 -8.82
CA ALA A 169 22.75 10.68 -9.52
C ALA A 169 22.97 12.17 -9.83
N GLN A 170 21.90 12.96 -9.93
CA GLN A 170 21.97 14.40 -10.21
C GLN A 170 22.38 15.17 -8.96
N THR A 171 21.78 14.87 -7.81
CA THR A 171 22.11 15.52 -6.53
C THR A 171 23.24 14.85 -5.77
N ARG A 172 23.62 13.63 -6.18
CA ARG A 172 24.64 12.78 -5.55
C ARG A 172 24.32 12.40 -4.10
N VAL A 173 23.03 12.16 -3.82
CA VAL A 173 22.53 11.86 -2.48
C VAL A 173 21.77 10.55 -2.50
N TRP A 174 22.00 9.72 -1.47
CA TRP A 174 21.15 8.56 -1.19
C TRP A 174 19.83 9.01 -0.58
N GLY A 175 18.74 8.47 -1.12
CA GLY A 175 17.43 8.52 -0.49
C GLY A 175 17.35 7.58 0.73
N PRO A 176 16.21 7.58 1.42
CA PRO A 176 16.01 6.71 2.58
C PRO A 176 16.07 5.23 2.16
N ALA A 177 16.97 4.48 2.81
CA ALA A 177 17.06 3.03 2.67
C ALA A 177 15.78 2.36 3.17
N ARG A 178 15.33 1.31 2.48
CA ARG A 178 14.10 0.59 2.82
C ARG A 178 14.31 -0.91 2.79
N MET A 179 13.94 -1.59 3.85
CA MET A 179 13.85 -3.05 3.85
C MET A 179 12.56 -3.47 3.14
N LEU A 180 12.68 -4.26 2.08
CA LEU A 180 11.54 -4.71 1.27
C LEU A 180 10.94 -6.03 1.77
N ALA A 181 11.79 -6.94 2.25
CA ALA A 181 11.40 -8.28 2.68
C ALA A 181 12.50 -8.97 3.50
N ARG A 182 12.12 -10.07 4.17
CA ARG A 182 13.01 -11.01 4.86
C ARG A 182 13.01 -12.37 4.13
N GLY A 183 13.93 -13.28 4.48
CA GLY A 183 14.03 -14.62 3.87
C GLY A 183 14.67 -14.64 2.48
N TRP A 184 15.36 -13.56 2.11
CA TRP A 184 16.06 -13.43 0.83
C TRP A 184 17.44 -14.09 0.82
N ASP A 185 17.93 -14.56 1.97
CA ASP A 185 19.14 -15.37 2.11
C ASP A 185 19.06 -16.69 1.33
N ARG A 186 17.83 -17.11 0.95
CA ARG A 186 17.58 -18.20 -0.01
C ARG A 186 18.24 -17.96 -1.38
N TYR A 187 18.48 -16.71 -1.77
CA TYR A 187 19.08 -16.34 -3.05
C TYR A 187 20.59 -16.13 -2.91
N ASN A 188 21.38 -16.84 -3.73
CA ASN A 188 22.83 -16.66 -3.80
C ASN A 188 23.27 -15.68 -4.89
N ALA A 189 22.36 -15.27 -5.77
CA ALA A 189 22.59 -14.23 -6.75
C ALA A 189 21.30 -13.44 -6.98
N ILE A 190 21.43 -12.13 -7.11
CA ILE A 190 20.37 -11.25 -7.59
C ILE A 190 20.86 -10.40 -8.75
N PHE A 191 19.93 -10.05 -9.64
CA PHE A 191 20.11 -8.99 -10.62
C PHE A 191 18.76 -8.31 -10.86
N THR A 192 18.80 -7.10 -11.40
CA THR A 192 17.62 -6.28 -11.64
C THR A 192 17.45 -6.06 -13.13
N THR A 193 16.21 -5.83 -13.55
CA THR A 193 15.92 -5.30 -14.89
C THR A 193 15.36 -3.88 -14.75
N PHE A 194 14.71 -3.36 -15.79
CA PHE A 194 14.05 -2.06 -15.72
C PHE A 194 12.77 -2.14 -14.85
N ASP A 195 12.38 -1.03 -14.22
CA ASP A 195 11.13 -0.90 -13.44
C ASP A 195 11.01 -1.77 -12.17
N GLY A 196 12.09 -1.94 -11.42
CA GLY A 196 12.03 -2.57 -10.08
C GLY A 196 11.76 -4.09 -10.10
N VAL A 197 11.91 -4.74 -11.26
CA VAL A 197 11.96 -6.19 -11.38
C VAL A 197 13.28 -6.71 -10.83
N ILE A 198 13.18 -7.72 -9.96
CA ILE A 198 14.31 -8.33 -9.26
C ILE A 198 14.29 -9.82 -9.55
N TYR A 199 15.38 -10.34 -10.08
CA TYR A 199 15.59 -11.75 -10.25
C TYR A 199 16.45 -12.30 -9.11
N GLY A 200 16.03 -13.40 -8.51
CA GLY A 200 16.77 -14.12 -7.49
C GLY A 200 17.05 -15.55 -7.92
N ARG A 201 18.32 -15.97 -7.94
CA ARG A 201 18.70 -17.37 -8.12
C ARG A 201 18.96 -18.02 -6.77
N ASP A 202 18.27 -19.12 -6.51
CA ASP A 202 18.44 -19.87 -5.26
C ASP A 202 19.65 -20.85 -5.29
N ASN A 203 19.88 -21.51 -4.16
CA ASN A 203 20.96 -22.50 -4.03
C ASN A 203 20.76 -23.78 -4.86
N ALA A 204 19.53 -24.08 -5.26
CA ALA A 204 19.23 -25.19 -6.16
C ALA A 204 19.41 -24.82 -7.65
N GLY A 205 19.69 -23.55 -7.95
CA GLY A 205 19.83 -23.07 -9.32
C GLY A 205 18.49 -22.79 -10.01
N LYS A 206 17.42 -22.60 -9.24
CA LYS A 206 16.15 -22.07 -9.74
C LYS A 206 16.21 -20.55 -9.78
N LEU A 207 15.55 -19.95 -10.76
CA LEU A 207 15.48 -18.51 -10.94
C LEU A 207 14.06 -18.04 -10.68
N PHE A 208 13.90 -17.02 -9.85
CA PHE A 208 12.61 -16.43 -9.51
C PHE A 208 12.57 -14.98 -9.94
N ARG A 209 11.47 -14.56 -10.58
CA ARG A 209 11.20 -13.17 -10.96
C ARG A 209 10.25 -12.54 -9.96
N HIS A 210 10.68 -11.45 -9.33
CA HIS A 210 9.90 -10.62 -8.40
C HIS A 210 9.72 -9.23 -9.01
N HIS A 211 8.72 -8.49 -8.54
CA HIS A 211 8.49 -7.13 -9.01
C HIS A 211 8.04 -6.21 -7.88
N TYR A 212 8.87 -5.22 -7.58
CA TYR A 212 8.59 -4.15 -6.62
C TYR A 212 8.50 -2.81 -7.35
N ASN A 213 7.34 -2.16 -7.28
CA ASN A 213 7.19 -0.83 -7.84
C ASN A 213 7.60 0.24 -6.82
N ALA A 214 8.71 0.95 -7.08
CA ALA A 214 9.25 1.95 -6.16
C ALA A 214 8.36 3.19 -6.01
N TYR A 215 7.57 3.54 -7.04
CA TYR A 215 6.70 4.72 -7.04
C TYR A 215 5.49 4.51 -6.13
N SER A 216 4.77 3.40 -6.30
CA SER A 216 3.65 3.06 -5.41
C SER A 216 4.12 2.41 -4.10
N GLN A 217 5.39 2.02 -4.01
CA GLN A 217 5.94 1.19 -2.94
C GLN A 217 5.17 -0.13 -2.74
N ARG A 218 4.66 -0.72 -3.82
CA ARG A 218 3.92 -1.99 -3.79
C ARG A 218 4.80 -3.14 -4.25
N TRP A 219 4.70 -4.27 -3.57
CA TRP A 219 5.03 -5.55 -4.17
C TRP A 219 3.92 -5.93 -5.17
N ILE A 220 4.29 -6.02 -6.44
CA ILE A 220 3.41 -6.53 -7.50
C ILE A 220 3.46 -8.06 -7.47
N ASP A 221 4.68 -8.60 -7.45
CA ASP A 221 4.96 -10.03 -7.32
C ASP A 221 6.00 -10.23 -6.21
N GLU A 222 5.56 -10.45 -4.97
CA GLU A 222 6.47 -10.64 -3.83
C GLU A 222 7.06 -12.05 -3.77
N THR A 223 6.21 -13.08 -3.85
CA THR A 223 6.61 -14.48 -3.67
C THR A 223 7.55 -14.97 -4.77
N GLY A 224 7.48 -14.31 -5.93
CA GLY A 224 8.28 -14.59 -7.11
C GLY A 224 7.71 -15.73 -7.95
N VAL A 225 7.85 -15.60 -9.28
CA VAL A 225 7.48 -16.65 -10.23
C VAL A 225 8.74 -17.39 -10.67
N GLU A 226 8.75 -18.71 -10.57
CA GLU A 226 9.86 -19.54 -11.07
C GLU A 226 9.94 -19.42 -12.60
N ILE A 227 11.13 -19.11 -13.12
CA ILE A 227 11.41 -18.91 -14.54
C ILE A 227 12.21 -20.09 -15.09
N GLY A 228 11.59 -20.82 -16.02
CA GLY A 228 12.14 -22.06 -16.56
C GLY A 228 12.02 -23.22 -15.58
N ASN A 229 12.79 -24.29 -15.82
CA ASN A 229 12.75 -25.53 -15.02
C ASN A 229 14.08 -25.74 -14.27
N GLY A 230 14.67 -24.68 -13.71
CA GLY A 230 16.00 -24.68 -13.11
C GLY A 230 17.15 -24.59 -14.13
N GLY A 231 18.36 -25.01 -13.72
CA GLY A 231 19.56 -25.00 -14.56
C GLY A 231 20.38 -23.71 -14.53
N TRP A 232 19.97 -22.71 -13.74
CA TRP A 232 20.64 -21.41 -13.68
C TRP A 232 21.95 -21.41 -12.84
N GLN A 233 22.25 -22.51 -12.15
CA GLN A 233 23.53 -22.73 -11.46
C GLN A 233 24.72 -22.86 -12.43
N GLN A 234 24.47 -23.08 -13.73
CA GLN A 234 25.51 -23.09 -14.75
C GLN A 234 26.15 -21.71 -14.98
N PHE A 235 25.46 -20.64 -14.58
CA PHE A 235 25.91 -19.27 -14.81
C PHE A 235 26.73 -18.72 -13.64
N THR A 236 27.90 -18.16 -13.92
CA THR A 236 28.77 -17.48 -12.95
C THR A 236 28.40 -16.01 -12.76
N ARG A 237 27.77 -15.40 -13.77
CA ARG A 237 27.23 -14.04 -13.76
C ARG A 237 25.87 -14.01 -14.45
N LEU A 238 24.93 -13.26 -13.88
CA LEU A 238 23.61 -12.98 -14.43
C LEU A 238 23.37 -11.48 -14.37
N PHE A 239 22.89 -10.90 -15.47
CA PHE A 239 22.64 -9.46 -15.56
C PHE A 239 21.63 -9.18 -16.69
N SER A 240 21.12 -7.95 -16.73
CA SER A 240 20.09 -7.56 -17.68
C SER A 240 20.38 -6.17 -18.26
N PRO A 241 20.14 -5.95 -19.56
CA PRO A 241 20.09 -4.62 -20.13
C PRO A 241 18.71 -3.95 -20.02
N GLY A 242 17.77 -4.58 -19.31
CA GLY A 242 16.38 -4.14 -19.15
C GLY A 242 15.36 -5.03 -19.89
N GLY A 243 14.07 -4.77 -19.63
CA GLY A 243 12.95 -5.36 -20.37
C GLY A 243 12.89 -6.89 -20.36
N ASP A 244 13.18 -7.49 -19.21
CA ASP A 244 13.14 -8.94 -18.99
C ASP A 244 14.02 -9.77 -19.95
N ILE A 245 15.04 -9.14 -20.53
CA ILE A 245 16.16 -9.82 -21.17
C ILE A 245 17.18 -10.21 -20.09
N VAL A 246 17.67 -11.45 -20.12
CA VAL A 246 18.64 -11.98 -19.17
C VAL A 246 19.85 -12.51 -19.90
N TYR A 247 21.03 -12.02 -19.55
CA TYR A 247 22.31 -12.55 -20.01
C TYR A 247 22.96 -13.37 -18.90
N GLY A 248 23.48 -14.54 -19.27
CA GLY A 248 24.16 -15.44 -18.36
C GLY A 248 25.52 -15.88 -18.89
N MET A 249 26.58 -15.64 -18.13
CA MET A 249 27.92 -16.14 -18.45
C MET A 249 28.08 -17.54 -17.85
N THR A 250 28.39 -18.56 -18.65
CA THR A 250 28.65 -19.91 -18.15
C THR A 250 30.05 -20.05 -17.58
N LYS A 251 30.28 -21.12 -16.81
CA LYS A 251 31.62 -21.48 -16.30
C LYS A 251 32.65 -21.74 -17.40
N ASN A 252 32.21 -22.02 -18.64
CA ASN A 252 33.08 -22.29 -19.78
C ASN A 252 33.28 -21.05 -20.66
N GLY A 253 32.81 -19.87 -20.23
CA GLY A 253 33.00 -18.64 -20.99
C GLY A 253 32.03 -18.43 -22.15
N GLU A 254 30.85 -19.08 -22.11
CA GLU A 254 29.78 -18.81 -23.05
C GLU A 254 28.85 -17.73 -22.48
N LEU A 255 28.61 -16.66 -23.24
CA LEU A 255 27.56 -15.70 -22.92
C LEU A 255 26.25 -16.16 -23.56
N LYS A 256 25.23 -16.45 -22.76
CA LYS A 256 23.91 -16.88 -23.23
C LYS A 256 22.84 -15.81 -23.07
N TRP A 257 21.91 -15.78 -24.01
CA TRP A 257 20.76 -14.90 -24.05
C TRP A 257 19.48 -15.63 -23.67
N HIS A 258 18.66 -15.00 -22.84
CA HIS A 258 17.33 -15.44 -22.49
C HIS A 258 16.38 -14.24 -22.48
N ARG A 259 15.10 -14.51 -22.66
CA ARG A 259 14.04 -13.51 -22.51
C ARG A 259 12.89 -14.12 -21.71
N VAL A 260 12.32 -13.31 -20.82
CA VAL A 260 11.11 -13.66 -20.09
C VAL A 260 9.95 -12.84 -20.64
N THR A 261 8.81 -13.48 -20.87
CA THR A 261 7.58 -12.84 -21.31
C THR A 261 6.42 -13.62 -20.68
N ASP A 262 5.45 -12.90 -20.11
CA ASP A 262 4.32 -13.49 -19.37
C ASP A 262 4.78 -14.47 -18.27
N ASN A 263 5.82 -14.09 -17.53
CA ASN A 263 6.48 -14.89 -16.50
C ASN A 263 6.96 -16.28 -16.97
N LYS A 264 7.23 -16.44 -18.27
CA LYS A 264 7.78 -17.67 -18.87
C LYS A 264 8.99 -17.35 -19.75
N LEU A 265 9.86 -18.34 -19.95
CA LEU A 265 10.93 -18.20 -20.93
C LEU A 265 10.35 -18.13 -22.35
N ASP A 266 10.80 -17.14 -23.12
CA ASP A 266 10.59 -17.07 -24.56
C ASP A 266 11.19 -18.34 -25.21
N PRO A 267 10.52 -18.97 -26.19
CA PRO A 267 11.01 -20.17 -26.86
C PRO A 267 12.40 -20.05 -27.49
N ARG A 268 12.86 -18.82 -27.79
CA ARG A 268 14.18 -18.53 -28.35
C ARG A 268 15.28 -18.44 -27.28
N SER A 269 14.94 -18.59 -26.01
CA SER A 269 15.91 -18.50 -24.90
C SER A 269 16.96 -19.61 -24.97
N GLY A 270 18.17 -19.33 -24.49
CA GLY A 270 19.30 -20.26 -24.45
C GLY A 270 20.32 -20.11 -25.58
N LYS A 271 20.14 -19.12 -26.47
CA LYS A 271 21.10 -18.82 -27.55
C LYS A 271 22.47 -18.46 -26.99
N VAL A 272 23.53 -19.01 -27.57
CA VAL A 272 24.91 -18.60 -27.30
C VAL A 272 25.22 -17.37 -28.13
N LEU A 273 25.51 -16.26 -27.47
CA LEU A 273 25.88 -14.99 -28.12
C LEU A 273 27.36 -14.93 -28.46
N VAL A 274 28.21 -15.49 -27.60
CA VAL A 274 29.66 -15.57 -27.77
C VAL A 274 30.18 -16.81 -27.06
N SER A 275 31.20 -17.43 -27.65
CA SER A 275 32.02 -18.48 -27.03
C SER A 275 33.44 -17.94 -26.80
N ASN A 276 34.12 -18.42 -25.76
CA ASN A 276 35.51 -18.09 -25.40
C ASN A 276 35.73 -16.75 -24.67
N TRP A 277 34.71 -16.20 -24.00
CA TRP A 277 34.98 -15.15 -23.01
C TRP A 277 35.71 -15.75 -21.80
N THR A 278 36.52 -14.96 -21.10
CA THR A 278 37.12 -15.41 -19.86
C THR A 278 36.02 -15.62 -18.82
N ALA A 279 35.82 -16.86 -18.35
CA ALA A 279 34.75 -17.22 -17.42
C ALA A 279 34.79 -16.45 -16.07
N GLU A 280 35.96 -15.88 -15.75
CA GLU A 280 36.22 -15.09 -14.55
C GLU A 280 35.95 -13.59 -14.74
N ALA A 281 35.72 -13.11 -15.97
CA ALA A 281 35.46 -11.71 -16.22
C ALA A 281 34.17 -11.25 -15.53
N ASP A 282 34.23 -10.07 -14.92
CA ASP A 282 33.03 -9.36 -14.49
C ASP A 282 32.37 -8.75 -15.72
N ILE A 283 31.21 -9.27 -16.08
CA ILE A 283 30.38 -8.77 -17.17
C ILE A 283 29.07 -8.20 -16.65
N THR A 284 28.64 -7.08 -17.22
CA THR A 284 27.42 -6.36 -16.85
C THR A 284 26.87 -5.56 -18.04
N ALA A 285 25.65 -5.03 -17.95
CA ALA A 285 25.05 -4.18 -18.98
C ALA A 285 24.35 -2.99 -18.33
N PHE A 286 24.32 -1.84 -19.02
CA PHE A 286 23.49 -0.72 -18.57
C PHE A 286 22.02 -1.12 -18.61
N THR A 287 21.26 -0.76 -17.58
CA THR A 287 19.98 -1.38 -17.22
C THR A 287 18.73 -0.74 -17.86
N ASP A 288 18.92 0.33 -18.62
CA ASP A 288 17.88 1.15 -19.25
C ASP A 288 17.87 1.07 -20.77
N GLN A 289 18.47 0.03 -21.35
CA GLN A 289 18.66 -0.09 -22.79
C GLN A 289 17.54 -0.84 -23.51
N CYS A 290 16.77 -1.64 -22.76
CA CYS A 290 15.54 -2.27 -23.20
C CYS A 290 14.42 -1.98 -22.21
N LEU A 291 13.31 -1.46 -22.71
CA LEU A 291 12.20 -0.99 -21.90
C LEU A 291 10.91 -1.71 -22.32
N PRO A 292 10.14 -2.21 -21.34
CA PRO A 292 8.78 -2.62 -21.61
C PRO A 292 7.90 -1.40 -21.95
N SER A 293 6.97 -1.57 -22.89
CA SER A 293 5.97 -0.58 -23.28
C SER A 293 4.56 -1.19 -23.27
N PRO A 294 3.60 -0.63 -22.50
CA PRO A 294 3.81 0.40 -21.47
C PRO A 294 4.55 -0.15 -20.23
N PRO A 295 5.11 0.71 -19.35
CA PRO A 295 5.68 0.30 -18.07
C PRO A 295 4.66 -0.39 -17.16
N LEU A 296 5.11 -1.27 -16.25
CA LEU A 296 4.23 -2.00 -15.32
C LEU A 296 3.97 -1.17 -14.05
N LEU A 297 3.29 -0.04 -14.22
CA LEU A 297 2.92 0.80 -13.09
C LEU A 297 1.53 0.43 -12.56
N PRO A 298 1.36 0.34 -11.23
CA PRO A 298 0.02 0.30 -10.64
C PRO A 298 -0.79 1.51 -11.10
N GLU A 299 -2.03 1.26 -11.51
CA GLU A 299 -2.97 2.31 -11.89
C GLU A 299 -3.13 3.31 -10.74
N ARG A 300 -3.24 4.60 -11.08
CA ARG A 300 -3.55 5.67 -10.13
C ARG A 300 -5.07 5.87 -10.14
N PRO A 301 -5.83 5.32 -9.17
CA PRO A 301 -7.28 5.46 -9.18
C PRO A 301 -7.69 6.92 -8.97
N ASN A 302 -8.80 7.31 -9.59
CA ASN A 302 -9.40 8.62 -9.36
C ASN A 302 -10.02 8.66 -7.94
N VAL A 303 -9.52 9.57 -7.10
CA VAL A 303 -10.03 9.78 -5.74
C VAL A 303 -10.84 11.07 -5.72
N TRP A 304 -12.15 10.93 -5.57
CA TRP A 304 -13.04 12.07 -5.47
C TRP A 304 -12.98 12.72 -4.08
N ARG A 305 -13.16 14.04 -4.06
CA ARG A 305 -13.21 14.81 -2.81
C ARG A 305 -14.34 14.28 -1.92
N LYS A 306 -14.01 13.94 -0.68
CA LYS A 306 -14.91 13.54 0.40
C LYS A 306 -14.94 14.66 1.43
N ASP A 307 -15.85 15.59 1.22
CA ASP A 307 -16.10 16.68 2.16
C ASP A 307 -16.76 16.16 3.43
N HIS A 308 -16.47 16.81 4.55
CA HIS A 308 -17.05 16.46 5.85
C HIS A 308 -16.85 14.99 6.25
N GLY A 309 -15.66 14.44 5.97
CA GLY A 309 -15.26 13.13 6.52
C GLY A 309 -15.43 13.10 8.04
N ARG A 310 -15.79 11.94 8.61
CA ARG A 310 -15.97 11.84 10.07
C ARG A 310 -14.69 12.15 10.83
N THR A 311 -14.81 12.59 12.08
CA THR A 311 -13.67 12.70 13.00
C THR A 311 -13.25 11.31 13.46
N THR A 312 -11.97 10.97 13.42
CA THR A 312 -11.47 9.70 13.95
C THR A 312 -10.99 9.92 15.38
N LEU A 313 -11.55 9.14 16.32
CA LEU A 313 -11.23 9.19 17.74
C LEU A 313 -10.25 8.08 18.12
N SER A 314 -9.26 8.40 18.92
CA SER A 314 -8.29 7.46 19.49
C SER A 314 -7.97 7.83 20.93
N VAL A 315 -7.85 6.84 21.80
CA VAL A 315 -7.36 7.03 23.18
C VAL A 315 -5.90 6.59 23.23
N SER A 316 -5.00 7.52 23.54
CA SER A 316 -3.59 7.22 23.75
C SER A 316 -3.37 6.52 25.10
N ALA A 317 -2.27 5.78 25.23
CA ALA A 317 -1.89 5.08 26.46
C ALA A 317 -1.81 5.96 27.72
N ASP A 318 -1.58 7.27 27.56
CA ASP A 318 -1.59 8.24 28.66
C ASP A 318 -3.00 8.69 29.08
N GLY A 319 -4.04 8.18 28.42
CA GLY A 319 -5.44 8.48 28.69
C GLY A 319 -5.96 9.74 28.00
N ARG A 320 -5.19 10.39 27.10
CA ARG A 320 -5.72 11.50 26.29
C ARG A 320 -6.50 10.99 25.08
N ILE A 321 -7.45 11.79 24.61
CA ILE A 321 -8.21 11.52 23.40
C ILE A 321 -7.71 12.42 22.27
N HIS A 322 -7.42 11.80 21.14
CA HIS A 322 -7.13 12.45 19.86
C HIS A 322 -8.39 12.55 19.03
N HIS A 323 -8.69 13.74 18.52
CA HIS A 323 -9.79 14.00 17.60
C HIS A 323 -9.21 14.43 16.25
N THR A 324 -9.00 13.44 15.38
CA THR A 324 -8.29 13.62 14.11
C THR A 324 -9.26 13.78 12.94
N PHE A 325 -9.02 14.75 12.07
CA PHE A 325 -9.92 15.02 10.94
C PHE A 325 -9.23 15.80 9.82
N VAL A 326 -9.81 15.73 8.62
CA VAL A 326 -9.45 16.59 7.49
C VAL A 326 -10.46 17.74 7.41
N THR A 327 -9.99 18.98 7.45
CA THR A 327 -10.80 20.19 7.29
C THR A 327 -11.25 20.38 5.84
N ASN A 328 -12.20 21.29 5.60
CA ASN A 328 -12.71 21.63 4.29
C ASN A 328 -11.63 22.23 3.37
N ASP A 329 -10.64 22.94 3.94
CA ASP A 329 -9.44 23.43 3.26
C ASP A 329 -8.32 22.37 3.15
N ARG A 330 -8.63 21.11 3.50
CA ARG A 330 -7.76 19.92 3.39
C ARG A 330 -6.52 19.93 4.27
N LEU A 331 -6.58 20.66 5.38
CA LEU A 331 -5.59 20.53 6.44
C LEU A 331 -5.93 19.30 7.29
N VAL A 332 -4.88 18.61 7.74
CA VAL A 332 -5.02 17.51 8.68
C VAL A 332 -4.86 18.08 10.08
N ALA A 333 -5.95 18.03 10.85
CA ALA A 333 -6.00 18.54 12.20
C ALA A 333 -6.11 17.40 13.21
N ASP A 334 -5.47 17.61 14.36
CA ASP A 334 -5.66 16.79 15.55
C ASP A 334 -5.93 17.69 16.75
N ALA A 335 -7.13 17.54 17.31
CA ALA A 335 -7.52 18.25 18.51
C ALA A 335 -7.40 17.30 19.71
N ILE A 336 -6.45 17.58 20.59
CA ILE A 336 -6.03 16.66 21.67
C ILE A 336 -6.40 17.28 23.01
N GLN A 337 -6.85 16.46 23.96
CA GLN A 337 -7.02 16.90 25.34
C GLN A 337 -5.70 17.39 25.94
N GLN A 338 -5.73 18.46 26.74
CA GLN A 338 -4.53 18.93 27.46
C GLN A 338 -4.10 17.95 28.57
N ALA A 339 -5.08 17.29 29.18
CA ALA A 339 -4.90 16.25 30.19
C ALA A 339 -6.03 15.22 30.06
N PRO A 340 -5.84 13.97 30.48
CA PRO A 340 -6.90 12.96 30.48
C PRO A 340 -8.18 13.46 31.14
N GLY A 341 -9.29 13.38 30.42
CA GLY A 341 -10.62 13.72 30.91
C GLY A 341 -11.00 15.19 30.76
N ASN A 342 -10.07 16.02 30.29
CA ASN A 342 -10.35 17.42 29.95
C ASN A 342 -11.10 17.51 28.61
N LEU A 343 -12.17 18.30 28.54
CA LEU A 343 -12.90 18.57 27.29
C LEU A 343 -12.37 19.80 26.51
N ASP A 344 -11.49 20.61 27.13
CA ASP A 344 -10.74 21.64 26.43
C ASP A 344 -9.63 21.01 25.59
N LEU A 345 -9.69 21.26 24.28
CA LEU A 345 -8.74 20.72 23.31
C LEU A 345 -7.70 21.75 22.90
N GLN A 346 -6.49 21.24 22.64
CA GLN A 346 -5.48 21.94 21.88
C GLN A 346 -5.49 21.42 20.44
N VAL A 347 -5.70 22.31 19.48
CA VAL A 347 -5.71 21.97 18.05
C VAL A 347 -4.31 22.10 17.48
N HIS A 348 -3.83 21.03 16.86
CA HIS A 348 -2.60 21.00 16.09
C HIS A 348 -2.91 20.70 14.62
N VAL A 349 -2.07 21.21 13.72
CA VAL A 349 -2.13 20.89 12.29
C VAL A 349 -0.93 20.03 11.93
N ALA A 350 -1.18 18.82 11.46
CA ALA A 350 -0.16 17.96 10.87
C ALA A 350 0.19 18.48 9.47
N ARG A 351 1.44 18.93 9.29
CA ARG A 351 1.93 19.47 8.01
C ARG A 351 2.39 18.34 7.08
N GLY A 352 2.56 18.66 5.79
CA GLY A 352 3.01 17.69 4.79
C GLY A 352 1.90 16.79 4.25
N HIS A 353 0.64 17.21 4.43
CA HIS A 353 -0.56 16.49 4.01
C HIS A 353 -1.28 17.14 2.81
N ASP A 354 -0.55 17.41 1.73
CA ASP A 354 -1.10 18.14 0.59
C ASP A 354 -2.19 17.31 -0.12
N GLY A 355 -3.44 17.77 0.00
CA GLY A 355 -4.58 17.12 -0.64
C GLY A 355 -5.15 15.92 0.12
N ALA A 356 -5.00 15.89 1.45
CA ALA A 356 -5.72 14.93 2.29
C ALA A 356 -7.23 14.93 2.02
N ASN A 357 -7.83 13.74 2.12
CA ASN A 357 -9.20 13.47 1.71
C ASN A 357 -9.90 12.52 2.70
N GLY A 358 -11.18 12.76 2.97
CA GLY A 358 -11.99 11.85 3.79
C GLY A 358 -11.56 11.77 5.26
N ALA A 359 -11.80 10.62 5.89
CA ALA A 359 -11.44 10.38 7.28
C ALA A 359 -9.98 9.88 7.39
N PRO A 360 -9.14 10.48 8.23
CA PRO A 360 -7.82 9.95 8.51
C PRO A 360 -7.92 8.74 9.48
N ALA A 361 -6.88 7.91 9.52
CA ALA A 361 -6.76 6.84 10.51
C ALA A 361 -5.58 7.11 11.44
N ILE A 362 -5.70 6.72 12.70
CA ILE A 362 -4.66 6.92 13.71
C ILE A 362 -4.46 5.64 14.51
N GLY A 363 -3.22 5.30 14.82
CA GLY A 363 -2.87 4.18 15.70
C GLY A 363 -1.64 4.48 16.54
N GLN A 364 -1.57 3.89 17.72
CA GLN A 364 -0.45 4.08 18.65
C GLN A 364 0.57 2.95 18.52
N ALA A 365 1.84 3.32 18.29
CA ALA A 365 2.97 2.41 18.32
C ALA A 365 3.24 1.89 19.74
N LEU A 366 4.15 0.93 19.91
CA LEU A 366 4.43 0.34 21.22
C LEU A 366 5.06 1.35 22.19
N ASP A 367 5.89 2.25 21.68
CA ASP A 367 6.52 3.33 22.47
C ASP A 367 5.57 4.48 22.84
N GLY A 368 4.31 4.42 22.43
CA GLY A 368 3.31 5.44 22.70
C GLY A 368 3.17 6.52 21.62
N THR A 369 4.04 6.53 20.60
CA THR A 369 3.96 7.45 19.47
C THR A 369 2.67 7.24 18.67
N GLN A 370 1.94 8.31 18.37
CA GLN A 370 0.78 8.24 17.48
C GLN A 370 1.23 8.31 16.02
N HIS A 371 0.64 7.47 15.17
CA HIS A 371 0.82 7.48 13.72
C HIS A 371 -0.51 7.82 13.06
N LEU A 372 -0.60 9.03 12.50
CA LEU A 372 -1.74 9.51 11.73
C LEU A 372 -1.47 9.24 10.25
N VAL A 373 -2.41 8.59 9.57
CA VAL A 373 -2.33 8.22 8.16
C VAL A 373 -3.51 8.80 7.42
N THR A 374 -3.24 9.52 6.33
CA THR A 374 -4.26 10.09 5.45
C THR A 374 -4.21 9.46 4.08
N HIS A 375 -5.36 9.44 3.43
CA HIS A 375 -5.50 9.18 2.00
C HIS A 375 -5.61 10.51 1.27
N ASN A 376 -4.85 10.66 0.20
CA ASN A 376 -4.82 11.90 -0.55
C ASN A 376 -5.60 11.76 -1.86
N VAL A 377 -6.04 12.90 -2.42
CA VAL A 377 -6.73 12.95 -3.73
C VAL A 377 -5.89 12.42 -4.88
N ASP A 378 -4.58 12.29 -4.68
CA ASP A 378 -3.66 11.74 -5.64
C ASP A 378 -3.54 10.21 -5.51
N SER A 379 -4.35 9.57 -4.67
CA SER A 379 -4.37 8.12 -4.34
C SER A 379 -3.22 7.62 -3.47
N ASP A 380 -2.26 8.46 -3.10
CA ASP A 380 -1.19 8.04 -2.20
C ASP A 380 -1.59 8.24 -0.73
N MET A 381 -0.90 7.49 0.14
CA MET A 381 -1.04 7.61 1.58
C MET A 381 0.12 8.44 2.14
N GLN A 382 -0.16 9.24 3.15
CA GLN A 382 0.83 10.02 3.88
C GLN A 382 0.69 9.81 5.37
N ARG A 383 1.81 9.94 6.08
CA ARG A 383 1.87 9.67 7.51
C ARG A 383 2.55 10.82 8.24
N SER A 384 1.95 11.26 9.34
CA SER A 384 2.65 12.08 10.35
C SER A 384 2.73 11.32 11.67
N THR A 385 3.72 11.66 12.49
CA THR A 385 3.88 11.06 13.83
C THR A 385 3.81 12.12 14.92
N PHE A 386 3.27 11.74 16.08
CA PHE A 386 3.18 12.58 17.26
C PHE A 386 3.70 11.85 18.50
N GLY A 387 4.81 12.35 19.05
CA GLY A 387 5.25 12.03 20.41
C GLY A 387 4.87 13.17 21.36
N THR A 388 5.42 14.35 21.10
CA THR A 388 5.09 15.61 21.82
C THR A 388 4.63 16.72 20.87
N THR A 389 5.11 16.70 19.63
CA THR A 389 4.70 17.58 18.53
C THR A 389 4.57 16.75 17.25
N TRP A 390 3.73 17.21 16.33
CA TRP A 390 3.57 16.59 15.02
C TRP A 390 4.84 16.80 14.19
N GLN A 391 5.40 15.69 13.69
CA GLN A 391 6.44 15.71 12.68
C GLN A 391 5.82 15.96 11.29
N PRO A 392 6.55 16.59 10.36
CA PRO A 392 6.10 16.72 8.97
C PRO A 392 5.78 15.35 8.36
N GLY A 393 4.73 15.30 7.54
CA GLY A 393 4.28 14.08 6.90
C GLY A 393 5.31 13.49 5.94
N ASP A 394 5.46 12.16 5.97
CA ASP A 394 6.24 11.39 5.00
C ASP A 394 5.35 10.51 4.13
N ALA A 395 5.81 10.25 2.90
CA ALA A 395 5.03 9.55 1.90
C ALA A 395 5.08 8.02 2.10
N LEU A 396 3.92 7.44 2.38
CA LEU A 396 3.72 5.99 2.36
C LEU A 396 3.36 5.45 0.97
N ASN A 397 3.05 6.36 0.04
CA ASN A 397 2.57 6.08 -1.32
C ASN A 397 1.41 5.08 -1.28
N GLY A 398 1.23 4.31 -2.34
CA GLY A 398 0.37 3.15 -2.32
C GLY A 398 -0.69 3.14 -3.39
N ARG A 399 -1.00 4.23 -4.11
CA ARG A 399 -1.98 4.21 -5.23
C ARG A 399 -3.36 3.59 -4.84
N MET A 400 -3.82 3.84 -3.63
CA MET A 400 -5.04 3.28 -3.05
C MET A 400 -6.27 4.08 -3.43
N ALA A 401 -7.44 3.43 -3.46
CA ALA A 401 -8.72 4.10 -3.73
C ALA A 401 -9.52 4.35 -2.45
N GLY A 402 -9.39 3.47 -1.44
CA GLY A 402 -10.04 3.61 -0.14
C GLY A 402 -9.18 4.34 0.91
N GLU A 403 -9.83 4.93 1.89
CA GLU A 403 -9.20 5.49 3.09
C GLU A 403 -8.50 4.38 3.90
N PRO A 404 -7.45 4.70 4.69
CA PRO A 404 -6.71 3.71 5.45
C PRO A 404 -7.47 3.26 6.71
N ALA A 405 -7.14 2.08 7.21
CA ALA A 405 -7.36 1.67 8.59
C ALA A 405 -6.02 1.33 9.24
N VAL A 406 -5.82 1.72 10.51
CA VAL A 406 -4.55 1.52 11.23
C VAL A 406 -4.83 0.76 12.52
N ILE A 407 -4.07 -0.31 12.77
CA ILE A 407 -4.20 -1.12 13.99
C ILE A 407 -2.88 -1.82 14.33
N ARG A 408 -2.61 -2.04 15.62
CA ARG A 408 -1.44 -2.78 16.10
C ARG A 408 -1.71 -4.29 16.13
N ASN A 409 -0.78 -5.10 15.65
CA ASN A 409 -0.86 -6.57 15.65
C ASN A 409 -0.32 -7.20 16.97
N GLU A 410 -0.33 -8.54 17.10
CA GLU A 410 0.20 -9.29 18.27
C GLU A 410 1.67 -9.05 18.52
N ARG A 411 2.45 -8.75 17.47
CA ARG A 411 3.87 -8.46 17.57
C ARG A 411 4.15 -7.04 18.03
N ASN A 412 3.10 -6.27 18.31
CA ASN A 412 3.14 -4.86 18.65
C ASN A 412 3.67 -3.96 17.51
N GLU A 413 3.45 -4.38 16.27
CA GLU A 413 3.77 -3.62 15.07
C GLU A 413 2.50 -2.99 14.51
N LEU A 414 2.56 -1.73 14.08
CA LEU A 414 1.44 -1.09 13.40
C LEU A 414 1.28 -1.63 11.98
N SER A 415 0.05 -1.96 11.64
CA SER A 415 -0.41 -2.37 10.31
C SER A 415 -1.38 -1.33 9.77
N ILE A 416 -1.27 -1.06 8.47
CA ILE A 416 -2.15 -0.18 7.70
C ILE A 416 -2.83 -1.04 6.64
N TYR A 417 -4.15 -0.92 6.52
CA TYR A 417 -4.96 -1.63 5.53
C TYR A 417 -5.69 -0.64 4.63
N ALA A 418 -5.73 -0.89 3.33
CA ALA A 418 -6.48 -0.09 2.36
C ALA A 418 -6.84 -0.91 1.12
N PHE A 419 -7.92 -0.50 0.43
CA PHE A 419 -8.30 -1.09 -0.86
C PHE A 419 -7.76 -0.27 -2.03
N ASP A 420 -7.32 -0.95 -3.09
CA ASP A 420 -7.02 -0.31 -4.37
C ASP A 420 -8.26 -0.16 -5.27
N GLY A 421 -8.10 0.49 -6.42
CA GLY A 421 -9.20 0.70 -7.38
C GLY A 421 -9.78 -0.60 -7.96
N GLY A 422 -9.02 -1.70 -7.93
CA GLY A 422 -9.49 -3.02 -8.34
C GLY A 422 -10.37 -3.70 -7.29
N GLY A 423 -10.33 -3.24 -6.03
CA GLY A 423 -10.98 -3.91 -4.90
C GLY A 423 -10.10 -4.95 -4.21
N TRP A 424 -8.78 -4.91 -4.43
CA TRP A 424 -7.82 -5.73 -3.68
C TRP A 424 -7.50 -5.10 -2.34
N LEU A 425 -7.46 -5.92 -1.29
CA LEU A 425 -6.97 -5.49 0.02
C LEU A 425 -5.44 -5.48 0.03
N TRP A 426 -4.86 -4.35 0.43
CA TRP A 426 -3.43 -4.17 0.62
C TRP A 426 -3.13 -3.91 2.09
N GLN A 427 -1.99 -4.44 2.54
CA GLN A 427 -1.47 -4.23 3.88
C GLN A 427 -0.06 -3.63 3.82
N ARG A 428 0.26 -2.78 4.80
CA ARG A 428 1.60 -2.27 5.06
C ARG A 428 1.88 -2.30 6.55
N THR A 429 2.96 -2.97 6.98
CA THR A 429 3.27 -3.16 8.41
C THR A 429 4.67 -2.64 8.74
N GLN A 430 4.86 -2.21 9.99
CA GLN A 430 6.19 -1.91 10.52
C GLN A 430 7.11 -3.13 10.44
N VAL A 431 8.39 -2.88 10.14
CA VAL A 431 9.46 -3.87 10.19
C VAL A 431 10.01 -3.87 11.61
N GLY A 432 9.42 -4.69 12.47
CA GLY A 432 9.72 -4.69 13.90
C GLY A 432 9.00 -3.57 14.67
N GLN A 433 8.98 -3.72 15.98
CA GLN A 433 8.32 -2.78 16.90
C GLN A 433 8.91 -1.37 16.75
N ASN A 434 8.03 -0.37 16.59
CA ASN A 434 8.39 1.03 16.37
C ASN A 434 9.28 1.28 15.13
N GLY A 435 9.42 0.27 14.26
CA GLY A 435 10.24 0.35 13.05
C GLY A 435 9.59 1.17 11.92
N ALA A 436 10.36 1.34 10.84
CA ALA A 436 9.83 1.88 9.60
C ALA A 436 8.80 0.92 8.98
N PHE A 437 7.84 1.44 8.23
CA PHE A 437 6.90 0.61 7.48
C PHE A 437 7.58 -0.02 6.25
N GLY A 438 7.44 -1.34 6.10
CA GLY A 438 7.83 -2.06 4.88
C GLY A 438 6.92 -1.73 3.69
N PRO A 439 7.08 -2.39 2.53
CA PRO A 439 6.24 -2.16 1.36
C PRO A 439 4.76 -2.48 1.56
N TRP A 440 3.91 -1.92 0.70
CA TRP A 440 2.55 -2.41 0.51
C TRP A 440 2.56 -3.80 -0.11
N ARG A 441 1.83 -4.73 0.50
CA ARG A 441 1.70 -6.13 0.10
C ARG A 441 0.24 -6.44 -0.16
N LYS A 442 -0.05 -7.10 -1.28
CA LYS A 442 -1.40 -7.61 -1.55
C LYS A 442 -1.70 -8.66 -0.49
N VAL A 443 -2.86 -8.56 0.15
CA VAL A 443 -3.30 -9.61 1.09
C VAL A 443 -3.68 -10.83 0.27
N SER A 444 -2.86 -11.87 0.36
CA SER A 444 -3.09 -13.14 -0.33
C SER A 444 -4.17 -13.95 0.38
N VAL A 445 -5.28 -14.16 -0.30
CA VAL A 445 -6.43 -14.95 0.16
C VAL A 445 -6.79 -16.01 -0.87
N TYR A 446 -7.41 -17.11 -0.44
CA TYR A 446 -7.92 -18.14 -1.34
C TYR A 446 -9.44 -18.36 -1.18
N PRO A 447 -10.23 -18.36 -2.27
CA PRO A 447 -9.86 -17.90 -3.61
C PRO A 447 -9.57 -16.39 -3.61
N GLU A 448 -8.72 -15.95 -4.54
CA GLU A 448 -8.50 -14.52 -4.76
C GLU A 448 -9.79 -13.83 -5.24
N THR A 449 -10.03 -12.60 -4.80
CA THR A 449 -11.26 -11.87 -5.14
C THR A 449 -11.08 -10.35 -5.13
N THR A 450 -11.78 -9.68 -6.06
CA THR A 450 -11.84 -8.21 -6.26
C THR A 450 -13.24 -7.65 -5.98
N ASN A 451 -14.02 -8.38 -5.20
CA ASN A 451 -15.44 -8.14 -5.04
C ASN A 451 -15.78 -6.98 -4.10
N PHE A 452 -14.77 -6.30 -3.54
CA PHE A 452 -14.97 -5.28 -2.53
C PHE A 452 -15.13 -3.88 -3.10
N VAL A 453 -15.95 -3.09 -2.42
CA VAL A 453 -16.00 -1.65 -2.64
C VAL A 453 -14.68 -1.05 -2.15
N ALA A 454 -14.07 -0.17 -2.95
CA ALA A 454 -12.79 0.44 -2.63
C ALA A 454 -12.93 1.60 -1.62
N ASP A 455 -13.48 1.31 -0.45
CA ASP A 455 -13.70 2.23 0.66
C ASP A 455 -12.86 1.83 1.89
N ALA A 456 -12.98 2.56 3.00
CA ALA A 456 -12.24 2.25 4.22
C ALA A 456 -12.62 0.85 4.75
N PRO A 457 -11.66 -0.06 4.99
CA PRO A 457 -11.95 -1.29 5.73
C PRO A 457 -12.23 -0.98 7.21
N ALA A 458 -13.02 -1.82 7.86
CA ALA A 458 -13.12 -1.81 9.31
C ALA A 458 -12.19 -2.87 9.90
N VAL A 459 -11.47 -2.54 10.98
CA VAL A 459 -10.47 -3.43 11.58
C VAL A 459 -10.63 -3.51 13.09
N LEU A 460 -10.41 -4.69 13.65
CA LEU A 460 -10.27 -4.89 15.09
C LEU A 460 -9.25 -5.98 15.38
N ARG A 461 -8.84 -6.06 16.64
CA ARG A 461 -7.97 -7.13 17.12
C ARG A 461 -8.82 -8.34 17.50
N ALA A 462 -8.50 -9.51 16.96
CA ALA A 462 -9.20 -10.77 17.21
C ALA A 462 -8.22 -11.83 17.74
N GLY A 463 -7.87 -11.73 19.03
CA GLY A 463 -6.90 -12.64 19.64
C GLY A 463 -5.50 -12.47 19.05
N GLU A 464 -5.05 -13.47 18.30
CA GLU A 464 -3.74 -13.47 17.61
C GLU A 464 -3.80 -12.84 16.20
N TYR A 465 -4.97 -12.43 15.72
CA TYR A 465 -5.14 -11.90 14.37
C TYR A 465 -5.63 -10.46 14.38
N ASN A 466 -5.34 -9.73 13.31
CA ASN A 466 -6.11 -8.55 12.94
C ASN A 466 -7.25 -9.02 12.04
N ARG A 467 -8.49 -8.74 12.44
CA ARG A 467 -9.66 -9.05 11.61
C ARG A 467 -10.04 -7.83 10.80
N VAL A 468 -10.13 -8.00 9.48
CA VAL A 468 -10.51 -6.96 8.54
C VAL A 468 -11.90 -7.27 7.99
N PHE A 469 -12.81 -6.30 8.03
CA PHE A 469 -14.15 -6.38 7.48
C PHE A 469 -14.30 -5.43 6.28
N ALA A 470 -15.02 -5.87 5.26
CA ALA A 470 -15.23 -5.10 4.05
C ALA A 470 -16.63 -5.32 3.46
N LEU A 471 -17.18 -4.24 2.88
CA LEU A 471 -18.42 -4.27 2.09
C LEU A 471 -18.09 -4.76 0.67
N ASP A 472 -18.82 -5.75 0.19
CA ASP A 472 -18.74 -6.20 -1.19
C ASP A 472 -19.68 -5.41 -2.12
N LYS A 473 -19.42 -5.49 -3.43
CA LYS A 473 -20.14 -4.78 -4.49
C LYS A 473 -21.62 -5.17 -4.61
N TRP A 474 -22.05 -6.22 -3.90
CA TRP A 474 -23.44 -6.68 -3.86
C TRP A 474 -24.15 -6.38 -2.54
N GLY A 475 -23.49 -5.66 -1.64
CA GLY A 475 -24.05 -5.26 -0.35
C GLY A 475 -23.95 -6.32 0.74
N GLY A 476 -23.10 -7.34 0.57
CA GLY A 476 -22.70 -8.25 1.65
C GLY A 476 -21.48 -7.71 2.41
N ILE A 477 -21.30 -8.14 3.66
CA ILE A 477 -20.05 -7.90 4.41
C ILE A 477 -19.30 -9.21 4.55
N GLN A 478 -17.99 -9.14 4.33
CA GLN A 478 -17.07 -10.26 4.53
C GLN A 478 -15.95 -9.86 5.48
N TYR A 479 -15.31 -10.86 6.09
CA TYR A 479 -14.15 -10.64 6.94
C TYR A 479 -13.03 -11.65 6.69
N VAL A 480 -11.81 -11.26 7.04
CA VAL A 480 -10.61 -12.10 6.96
C VAL A 480 -9.73 -11.88 8.19
N ASP A 481 -9.11 -12.96 8.67
CA ASP A 481 -8.19 -12.94 9.81
C ASP A 481 -6.75 -12.96 9.30
N LEU A 482 -5.96 -11.96 9.70
CA LEU A 482 -4.59 -11.73 9.21
C LEU A 482 -3.58 -11.79 10.35
N ALA A 483 -2.60 -12.69 10.23
CA ALA A 483 -1.50 -12.84 11.18
C ALA A 483 -0.42 -11.77 10.97
N ALA A 484 0.36 -11.47 12.02
CA ALA A 484 1.48 -10.53 11.96
C ALA A 484 2.69 -11.04 11.19
N ASP A 485 2.85 -12.35 11.03
CA ASP A 485 3.99 -12.90 10.28
C ASP A 485 3.88 -12.65 8.77
N HIS A 486 2.69 -12.27 8.31
CA HIS A 486 2.40 -11.92 6.92
C HIS A 486 2.77 -13.02 5.93
N VAL A 487 2.90 -14.26 6.42
CA VAL A 487 3.15 -15.41 5.56
C VAL A 487 1.82 -15.74 4.89
N PRO A 488 1.73 -15.72 3.55
CA PRO A 488 0.55 -16.19 2.84
C PRO A 488 0.27 -17.64 3.24
N SER A 489 -0.62 -17.86 4.19
CA SER A 489 -1.05 -19.22 4.53
C SER A 489 -2.16 -19.60 3.57
N THR A 490 -2.13 -20.85 3.09
CA THR A 490 -3.17 -21.43 2.24
C THR A 490 -4.57 -21.44 2.88
N GLY A 491 -4.67 -21.11 4.18
CA GLY A 491 -5.92 -21.04 4.94
C GLY A 491 -6.49 -19.62 5.13
N THR A 492 -5.86 -18.57 4.62
CA THR A 492 -6.40 -17.20 4.73
C THR A 492 -7.54 -17.01 3.74
N VAL A 493 -8.78 -16.96 4.24
CA VAL A 493 -10.00 -16.93 3.40
C VAL A 493 -10.95 -15.81 3.84
N TRP A 494 -11.62 -15.19 2.87
CA TRP A 494 -12.75 -14.32 3.15
C TRP A 494 -13.96 -15.15 3.59
N ARG A 495 -14.53 -14.79 4.74
CA ARG A 495 -15.74 -15.40 5.30
C ARG A 495 -16.89 -14.41 5.17
N LYS A 496 -18.02 -14.86 4.65
CA LYS A 496 -19.21 -14.03 4.51
C LYS A 496 -19.97 -13.97 5.83
N LEU A 497 -20.41 -12.78 6.20
CA LEU A 497 -21.51 -12.64 7.15
C LEU A 497 -22.83 -13.06 6.46
N PRO A 498 -23.88 -13.41 7.22
CA PRO A 498 -25.20 -13.71 6.68
C PRO A 498 -25.64 -12.66 5.63
N ALA A 499 -26.16 -13.15 4.51
CA ALA A 499 -26.47 -12.36 3.31
C ALA A 499 -27.98 -12.12 3.12
N ASP A 500 -28.76 -12.20 4.20
CA ASP A 500 -30.22 -12.00 4.21
C ASP A 500 -30.62 -10.51 4.07
N VAL A 501 -29.64 -9.61 3.99
CA VAL A 501 -29.83 -8.17 3.85
C VAL A 501 -28.85 -7.58 2.84
N THR A 502 -29.31 -6.63 2.02
CA THR A 502 -28.45 -5.75 1.21
C THR A 502 -28.04 -4.51 1.99
N LEU A 503 -26.74 -4.40 2.30
CA LEU A 503 -26.13 -3.28 3.01
C LEU A 503 -25.49 -2.29 2.03
N VAL A 504 -25.47 -1.01 2.40
CA VAL A 504 -25.03 0.09 1.51
C VAL A 504 -24.05 1.06 2.17
N SER A 505 -23.76 0.92 3.46
CA SER A 505 -22.73 1.71 4.13
C SER A 505 -21.51 0.85 4.46
N ARG A 506 -20.38 1.53 4.68
CA ARG A 506 -19.21 0.91 5.29
C ARG A 506 -19.58 0.27 6.63
N PRO A 507 -18.99 -0.90 6.97
CA PRO A 507 -19.15 -1.47 8.28
C PRO A 507 -18.41 -0.66 9.34
N THR A 508 -18.96 -0.60 10.55
CA THR A 508 -18.21 -0.24 11.76
C THR A 508 -18.23 -1.40 12.74
N VAL A 509 -17.16 -1.55 13.51
CA VAL A 509 -16.96 -2.75 14.33
C VAL A 509 -16.46 -2.39 15.73
N THR A 510 -16.87 -3.16 16.73
CA THR A 510 -16.34 -3.09 18.10
C THR A 510 -16.17 -4.49 18.68
N GLU A 511 -15.15 -4.66 19.52
CA GLU A 511 -15.05 -5.81 20.41
C GLU A 511 -15.89 -5.56 21.67
N LEU A 512 -16.61 -6.58 22.12
CA LEU A 512 -17.40 -6.62 23.35
C LEU A 512 -16.65 -7.42 24.43
N PRO A 513 -16.99 -7.26 25.72
CA PRO A 513 -16.43 -8.08 26.79
C PRO A 513 -16.56 -9.59 26.50
N GLY A 514 -15.52 -10.35 26.83
CA GLY A 514 -15.46 -11.78 26.54
C GLY A 514 -15.05 -12.13 25.10
N GLY A 515 -14.71 -11.13 24.28
CA GLY A 515 -14.24 -11.34 22.90
C GLY A 515 -15.37 -11.52 21.88
N GLY A 516 -16.61 -11.20 22.26
CA GLY A 516 -17.71 -11.03 21.30
C GLY A 516 -17.43 -9.84 20.38
N GLN A 517 -18.04 -9.80 19.20
CA GLN A 517 -17.79 -8.74 18.22
C GLN A 517 -19.10 -8.28 17.63
N SER A 518 -19.29 -6.97 17.48
CA SER A 518 -20.46 -6.40 16.81
C SER A 518 -20.05 -5.63 15.58
N VAL A 519 -20.78 -5.88 14.49
CA VAL A 519 -20.66 -5.19 13.21
C VAL A 519 -21.96 -4.47 12.94
N VAL A 520 -21.87 -3.19 12.56
CA VAL A 520 -23.02 -2.34 12.26
C VAL A 520 -22.88 -1.76 10.86
N ALA A 521 -23.98 -1.76 10.12
CA ALA A 521 -24.07 -1.15 8.81
C ALA A 521 -25.52 -0.72 8.51
N ARG A 522 -25.68 0.15 7.51
CA ARG A 522 -26.97 0.63 7.04
C ARG A 522 -27.42 -0.18 5.82
N GLY A 523 -28.69 -0.58 5.81
CA GLY A 523 -29.33 -1.23 4.66
C GLY A 523 -29.78 -0.24 3.59
N SER A 524 -30.09 -0.75 2.39
CA SER A 524 -30.65 0.05 1.29
C SER A 524 -32.00 0.71 1.61
N ASP A 525 -32.73 0.18 2.60
CA ASP A 525 -33.95 0.74 3.18
C ASP A 525 -33.69 1.88 4.21
N GLY A 526 -32.42 2.26 4.40
CA GLY A 526 -32.01 3.27 5.36
C GLY A 526 -32.03 2.81 6.82
N LYS A 527 -32.43 1.57 7.12
CA LYS A 527 -32.42 1.04 8.49
C LYS A 527 -31.02 0.63 8.90
N VAL A 528 -30.65 0.97 10.13
CA VAL A 528 -29.40 0.49 10.75
C VAL A 528 -29.60 -0.95 11.20
N ARG A 529 -28.59 -1.79 10.94
CA ARG A 529 -28.58 -3.19 11.34
C ARG A 529 -27.30 -3.54 12.06
N VAL A 530 -27.43 -4.45 13.01
CA VAL A 530 -26.32 -4.99 13.80
C VAL A 530 -26.30 -6.50 13.69
N ILE A 531 -25.11 -7.06 13.65
CA ILE A 531 -24.87 -8.48 13.86
C ILE A 531 -23.81 -8.63 14.93
N THR A 532 -24.07 -9.51 15.90
CA THR A 532 -23.17 -9.75 17.03
C THR A 532 -22.74 -11.19 17.05
N GLY A 533 -21.44 -11.42 16.95
CA GLY A 533 -20.83 -12.72 17.06
C GLY A 533 -20.49 -13.08 18.50
N SER A 534 -20.62 -14.36 18.84
CA SER A 534 -20.51 -14.87 20.22
C SER A 534 -19.08 -15.02 20.74
N ASN A 535 -18.07 -15.05 19.84
CA ASN A 535 -16.66 -15.20 20.20
C ASN A 535 -15.71 -14.73 19.09
N LYS A 536 -14.41 -14.71 19.40
CA LYS A 536 -13.34 -14.20 18.52
C LYS A 536 -12.97 -15.09 17.31
N TRP A 537 -13.33 -16.38 17.27
CA TRP A 537 -12.76 -17.35 16.31
C TRP A 537 -13.67 -17.71 15.12
N ASP A 538 -14.97 -17.84 15.35
CA ASP A 538 -15.98 -18.10 14.30
C ASP A 538 -17.36 -17.54 14.70
N GLY A 539 -17.35 -16.50 15.54
CA GLY A 539 -18.51 -16.07 16.32
C GLY A 539 -19.74 -15.66 15.52
N PHE A 540 -19.63 -15.47 14.20
CA PHE A 540 -20.75 -15.06 13.34
C PHE A 540 -21.51 -16.22 12.71
N LYS A 541 -21.08 -17.48 12.87
CA LYS A 541 -21.67 -18.65 12.21
C LYS A 541 -23.18 -18.77 12.41
N ASP A 542 -23.65 -18.49 13.63
CA ASP A 542 -25.08 -18.58 14.01
C ASP A 542 -25.69 -17.20 14.28
N ALA A 543 -24.97 -16.13 13.97
CA ALA A 543 -25.44 -14.77 14.17
C ALA A 543 -26.40 -14.37 13.03
N THR A 544 -27.34 -13.47 13.31
CA THR A 544 -28.26 -12.92 12.31
C THR A 544 -28.30 -11.41 12.39
N TRP A 545 -28.57 -10.76 11.26
CA TRP A 545 -28.77 -9.32 11.24
C TRP A 545 -30.05 -8.94 11.98
N LYS A 546 -29.93 -8.00 12.90
CA LYS A 546 -31.06 -7.42 13.64
C LYS A 546 -31.22 -5.97 13.24
N VAL A 547 -32.46 -5.56 12.98
CA VAL A 547 -32.79 -4.15 12.77
C VAL A 547 -32.68 -3.40 14.10
N VAL A 548 -32.05 -2.23 14.08
CA VAL A 548 -31.84 -1.37 15.25
C VAL A 548 -32.96 -0.33 15.29
N GLY A 549 -34.10 -0.71 15.88
CA GLY A 549 -35.29 0.15 16.00
C GLY A 549 -35.93 0.55 14.67
N ASP A 550 -36.93 1.43 14.73
CA ASP A 550 -37.78 1.75 13.55
C ASP A 550 -37.37 2.99 12.76
N ARG A 551 -36.26 3.65 13.11
CA ARG A 551 -35.82 4.86 12.42
C ARG A 551 -34.96 4.57 11.19
N THR A 552 -35.08 5.40 10.15
CA THR A 552 -34.21 5.38 8.97
C THR A 552 -33.19 6.51 9.01
N PHE A 553 -32.03 6.28 8.39
CA PHE A 553 -30.86 7.16 8.45
C PHE A 553 -30.22 7.36 7.07
N ALA A 554 -29.46 8.44 6.94
CA ALA A 554 -28.67 8.72 5.74
C ALA A 554 -27.17 8.47 5.97
N GLY A 555 -26.70 8.65 7.20
CA GLY A 555 -25.29 8.55 7.58
C GLY A 555 -24.77 7.13 7.76
N GLU A 556 -23.44 7.03 7.89
CA GLU A 556 -22.73 5.80 8.23
C GLU A 556 -22.80 5.54 9.75
N PRO A 557 -23.46 4.46 10.21
CA PRO A 557 -23.60 4.22 11.64
C PRO A 557 -22.25 3.90 12.29
N GLN A 558 -22.04 4.38 13.52
CA GLN A 558 -20.85 4.05 14.34
C GLN A 558 -21.27 3.14 15.50
N VAL A 559 -20.36 2.27 15.95
CA VAL A 559 -20.60 1.36 17.08
C VAL A 559 -19.43 1.38 18.06
N VAL A 560 -19.74 1.28 19.36
CA VAL A 560 -18.78 1.09 20.44
C VAL A 560 -19.35 0.13 21.47
N ALA A 561 -18.50 -0.59 22.21
CA ALA A 561 -18.93 -1.32 23.39
C ALA A 561 -19.28 -0.32 24.51
N SER A 562 -20.52 -0.37 24.99
CA SER A 562 -20.96 0.45 26.12
C SER A 562 -20.30 -0.02 27.43
N PRO A 563 -20.37 0.77 28.51
CA PRO A 563 -19.99 0.32 29.85
C PRO A 563 -20.75 -0.92 30.34
N ASN A 564 -21.94 -1.17 29.81
CA ASN A 564 -22.72 -2.38 30.12
C ASN A 564 -22.23 -3.61 29.34
N GLY A 565 -21.23 -3.45 28.46
CA GLY A 565 -20.67 -4.54 27.67
C GLY A 565 -21.51 -4.93 26.45
N VAL A 566 -22.40 -4.04 26.01
CA VAL A 566 -23.30 -4.27 24.88
C VAL A 566 -23.07 -3.23 23.78
N PRO A 567 -23.54 -3.48 22.55
CA PRO A 567 -23.38 -2.53 21.45
C PRO A 567 -24.16 -1.24 21.71
N ALA A 568 -23.46 -0.13 21.55
CA ALA A 568 -24.00 1.21 21.53
C ALA A 568 -23.73 1.85 20.17
N ILE A 569 -24.77 2.40 19.55
CA ILE A 569 -24.80 2.75 18.13
C ILE A 569 -25.22 4.19 17.95
N SER A 570 -24.54 4.93 17.08
CA SER A 570 -24.96 6.24 16.60
C SER A 570 -25.25 6.22 15.10
N ALA A 571 -26.10 7.14 14.65
CA ALA A 571 -26.35 7.36 13.22
C ALA A 571 -26.85 8.79 12.97
N ARG A 572 -26.52 9.33 11.79
CA ARG A 572 -26.97 10.66 11.34
C ARG A 572 -28.18 10.58 10.42
N GLY A 573 -29.19 11.40 10.72
CA GLY A 573 -30.37 11.60 9.88
C GLY A 573 -30.04 12.38 8.59
N ALA A 574 -30.93 12.33 7.61
CA ALA A 574 -30.79 13.10 6.37
C ALA A 574 -30.83 14.64 6.60
N ASP A 575 -31.48 15.05 7.68
CA ASP A 575 -31.57 16.42 8.20
C ASP A 575 -30.32 16.86 8.99
N GLY A 576 -29.35 15.96 9.15
CA GLY A 576 -28.13 16.20 9.94
C GLY A 576 -28.32 16.06 11.44
N ALA A 577 -29.50 15.66 11.94
CA ALA A 577 -29.67 15.34 13.35
C ALA A 577 -28.90 14.07 13.73
N LEU A 578 -28.33 14.05 14.92
CA LEU A 578 -27.56 12.92 15.42
C LEU A 578 -28.37 12.15 16.46
N TYR A 579 -28.36 10.83 16.33
CA TYR A 579 -29.08 9.92 17.20
C TYR A 579 -28.16 8.87 17.79
N PHE A 580 -28.58 8.34 18.92
CA PHE A 580 -27.89 7.26 19.62
C PHE A 580 -28.90 6.24 20.16
N THR A 581 -28.49 4.97 20.22
CA THR A 581 -29.19 3.90 20.95
C THR A 581 -28.19 2.91 21.56
N GLU A 582 -28.66 2.09 22.49
CA GLU A 582 -27.92 0.99 23.11
C GLU A 582 -28.81 -0.25 23.15
N GLN A 583 -28.19 -1.42 23.09
CA GLN A 583 -28.90 -2.68 23.33
C GLN A 583 -29.31 -2.80 24.81
N GLY A 584 -30.59 -3.06 25.05
CA GLY A 584 -31.13 -3.39 26.36
C GLY A 584 -30.75 -4.79 26.84
N GLY A 585 -31.01 -5.07 28.12
CA GLY A 585 -30.66 -6.37 28.74
C GLY A 585 -31.44 -7.57 28.18
N ASP A 586 -32.56 -7.35 27.49
CA ASP A 586 -33.34 -8.37 26.78
C ASP A 586 -32.84 -8.63 25.35
N GLY A 587 -31.79 -7.92 24.92
CA GLY A 587 -31.22 -8.00 23.58
C GLY A 587 -31.96 -7.16 22.53
N SER A 588 -33.05 -6.49 22.87
CA SER A 588 -33.70 -5.47 22.02
C SER A 588 -32.93 -4.15 22.09
N PHE A 589 -33.14 -3.23 21.15
CA PHE A 589 -32.55 -1.89 21.23
C PHE A 589 -33.51 -0.90 21.86
N LEU A 590 -32.96 -0.02 22.71
CA LEU A 590 -33.71 1.11 23.24
C LEU A 590 -34.17 2.05 22.11
N PRO A 591 -35.22 2.86 22.32
CA PRO A 591 -35.61 3.89 21.36
C PRO A 591 -34.43 4.80 21.00
N TRP A 592 -34.38 5.24 19.74
CA TRP A 592 -33.38 6.21 19.30
C TRP A 592 -33.57 7.53 20.03
N GLU A 593 -32.52 7.97 20.72
CA GLU A 593 -32.49 9.24 21.45
C GLU A 593 -31.78 10.29 20.60
N LEU A 594 -32.38 11.48 20.53
CA LEU A 594 -31.77 12.65 19.89
C LEU A 594 -30.62 13.15 20.76
N VAL A 595 -29.43 13.27 20.18
CA VAL A 595 -28.26 13.83 20.86
C VAL A 595 -27.84 15.18 20.30
N SER A 596 -28.07 15.45 19.02
CA SER A 596 -27.88 16.77 18.41
C SER A 596 -29.01 17.07 17.44
N GLU A 597 -29.53 18.29 17.51
CA GLU A 597 -30.58 18.81 16.64
C GLU A 597 -30.17 18.83 15.16
N ALA A 598 -31.17 18.88 14.28
CA ALA A 598 -31.01 18.98 12.83
C ALA A 598 -30.22 20.23 12.42
N GLY A 599 -29.47 20.13 11.32
CA GLY A 599 -28.73 21.24 10.72
C GLY A 599 -27.42 21.64 11.42
N LEU A 600 -27.13 21.15 12.63
CA LEU A 600 -25.88 21.46 13.34
C LEU A 600 -24.70 20.59 12.86
N ALA A 601 -24.91 19.28 12.70
CA ALA A 601 -23.84 18.34 12.37
C ALA A 601 -23.68 18.16 10.86
N ALA A 602 -22.46 18.40 10.35
CA ALA A 602 -22.06 18.08 8.98
C ALA A 602 -21.44 16.68 8.86
N THR A 603 -20.91 16.12 9.96
CA THR A 603 -20.27 14.79 10.00
C THR A 603 -21.07 13.79 10.83
N GLU A 604 -20.73 12.50 10.70
CA GLU A 604 -21.19 11.45 11.62
C GLU A 604 -20.78 11.72 13.07
N LEU A 605 -21.52 11.12 14.01
CA LEU A 605 -21.18 11.13 15.44
C LEU A 605 -20.17 10.02 15.75
N SER A 606 -18.91 10.39 15.88
CA SER A 606 -17.85 9.47 16.25
C SER A 606 -17.89 9.13 17.73
N LEU A 607 -17.59 7.88 18.06
CA LEU A 607 -17.70 7.31 19.41
C LEU A 607 -16.36 6.69 19.82
N VAL A 608 -15.93 6.88 21.07
CA VAL A 608 -14.81 6.13 21.64
C VAL A 608 -15.06 5.82 23.11
N ARG A 609 -14.69 4.60 23.52
CA ARG A 609 -14.81 4.19 24.91
C ARG A 609 -13.76 4.92 25.74
N TYR A 610 -14.18 5.54 26.84
CA TYR A 610 -13.30 6.34 27.69
C TYR A 610 -13.55 6.06 29.17
N GLY A 611 -12.59 5.46 29.87
CA GLY A 611 -12.66 5.22 31.33
C GLY A 611 -13.86 4.37 31.80
N GLY A 612 -14.09 4.22 33.11
CA GLY A 612 -15.03 3.26 33.70
C GLY A 612 -16.47 3.27 33.15
N ASN A 613 -17.14 4.42 33.04
CA ASN A 613 -18.59 4.50 32.75
C ASN A 613 -18.98 5.48 31.63
N SER A 614 -18.04 5.92 30.80
CA SER A 614 -18.28 6.95 29.77
C SER A 614 -17.89 6.56 28.35
N VAL A 615 -18.60 7.15 27.39
CA VAL A 615 -18.23 7.15 25.97
C VAL A 615 -18.07 8.61 25.57
N VAL A 616 -16.92 8.97 25.02
CA VAL A 616 -16.72 10.31 24.44
C VAL A 616 -17.24 10.31 23.03
N VAL A 617 -17.93 11.38 22.68
CA VAL A 617 -18.55 11.57 21.36
C VAL A 617 -18.09 12.87 20.72
N SER A 618 -17.93 12.86 19.40
CA SER A 618 -17.42 14.01 18.66
C SER A 618 -18.07 14.10 17.28
N PHE A 619 -18.39 15.32 16.84
CA PHE A 619 -18.78 15.61 15.46
C PHE A 619 -18.29 17.01 15.05
N ARG A 620 -18.42 17.35 13.76
CA ARG A 620 -18.13 18.70 13.25
C ARG A 620 -19.32 19.32 12.52
N ASP A 621 -19.41 20.65 12.57
CA ASP A 621 -20.33 21.43 11.74
C ASP A 621 -19.76 21.70 10.34
N ALA A 622 -20.51 22.42 9.51
CA ALA A 622 -20.12 22.75 8.15
C ALA A 622 -18.91 23.70 8.05
N GLN A 623 -18.52 24.35 9.15
CA GLN A 623 -17.38 25.26 9.28
C GLN A 623 -16.19 24.61 10.01
N ASP A 624 -16.16 23.28 10.10
CA ASP A 624 -15.15 22.48 10.80
C ASP A 624 -14.99 22.82 12.28
N GLN A 625 -16.02 23.39 12.91
CA GLN A 625 -16.02 23.51 14.37
C GLN A 625 -16.31 22.15 14.97
N ILE A 626 -15.42 21.74 15.87
CA ILE A 626 -15.55 20.47 16.58
C ILE A 626 -16.42 20.65 17.83
N TYR A 627 -17.36 19.73 17.98
CA TYR A 627 -18.26 19.60 19.11
C TYR A 627 -17.95 18.29 19.82
N ILE A 628 -17.65 18.35 21.12
CA ILE A 628 -17.39 17.16 21.96
C ILE A 628 -18.41 17.11 23.08
N GLY A 629 -18.87 15.91 23.39
CA GLY A 629 -19.54 15.65 24.66
C GLY A 629 -19.23 14.26 25.18
N THR A 630 -19.86 13.94 26.31
CA THR A 630 -19.71 12.66 27.00
C THR A 630 -21.08 12.04 27.21
N LEU A 631 -21.17 10.75 26.93
CA LEU A 631 -22.28 9.88 27.33
C LEU A 631 -21.88 9.16 28.61
N GLU A 632 -22.70 9.29 29.66
CA GLU A 632 -22.43 8.68 30.96
C GLU A 632 -23.50 7.65 31.33
N TRP A 633 -23.04 6.56 31.95
CA TRP A 633 -23.89 5.52 32.51
C TRP A 633 -23.85 5.60 34.04
N ASN A 634 -25.03 5.67 34.66
CA ASN A 634 -25.15 5.59 36.12
C ASN A 634 -24.59 4.25 36.62
N GLN A 635 -23.94 4.23 37.79
CA GLN A 635 -23.33 3.01 38.35
C GLN A 635 -24.30 1.82 38.37
N LYS A 636 -23.77 0.63 38.08
CA LYS A 636 -24.46 -0.68 38.11
C LYS A 636 -25.39 -0.77 39.33
N GLN A 637 -26.71 -0.72 39.10
CA GLN A 637 -27.64 -1.39 40.02
C GLN A 637 -27.52 -2.90 39.81
N ALA A 638 -27.94 -3.67 40.82
CA ALA A 638 -27.75 -5.11 40.94
C ALA A 638 -28.10 -5.89 39.65
N PRO A 639 -27.47 -7.07 39.44
CA PRO A 639 -27.71 -7.90 38.26
C PRO A 639 -29.22 -8.12 38.04
N GLY A 640 -29.72 -7.80 36.84
CA GLY A 640 -31.14 -7.95 36.49
C GLY A 640 -31.97 -6.66 36.45
N THR A 641 -31.38 -5.49 36.73
CA THR A 641 -32.04 -4.20 36.52
C THR A 641 -31.33 -3.38 35.44
N ALA A 642 -32.08 -2.91 34.44
CA ALA A 642 -31.54 -2.03 33.40
C ALA A 642 -31.08 -0.71 34.05
N ALA A 643 -29.79 -0.38 33.96
CA ALA A 643 -29.29 0.90 34.43
C ALA A 643 -30.01 2.04 33.70
N LYS A 644 -30.67 2.94 34.44
CA LYS A 644 -31.23 4.16 33.84
C LYS A 644 -30.07 5.02 33.34
N ARG A 645 -29.99 5.22 32.03
CA ARG A 645 -29.03 6.10 31.35
C ARG A 645 -29.55 7.54 31.41
N SER A 646 -28.71 8.51 31.74
CA SER A 646 -29.03 9.93 31.55
C SER A 646 -28.21 10.47 30.39
N VAL A 647 -28.83 10.58 29.22
CA VAL A 647 -28.21 11.20 28.06
C VAL A 647 -28.36 12.70 28.18
N LYS A 648 -27.40 13.34 28.85
CA LYS A 648 -27.23 14.78 28.75
C LYS A 648 -25.88 15.06 28.12
N VAL A 649 -25.80 14.93 26.81
CA VAL A 649 -24.60 15.34 26.07
C VAL A 649 -24.62 16.85 25.99
N SER A 650 -23.82 17.51 26.82
CA SER A 650 -23.54 18.94 26.62
C SER A 650 -22.36 19.02 25.67
N PHE A 651 -22.62 19.50 24.45
CA PHE A 651 -21.54 19.68 23.49
C PHE A 651 -20.79 20.98 23.78
N ALA A 652 -19.48 20.88 24.02
CA ALA A 652 -18.59 22.03 24.07
C ALA A 652 -17.96 22.26 22.70
N LYS A 653 -17.97 23.51 22.25
CA LYS A 653 -17.18 23.96 21.10
C LYS A 653 -15.72 24.05 21.54
N ALA A 654 -14.82 23.32 20.89
CA ALA A 654 -13.40 23.41 21.27
C ALA A 654 -12.87 24.82 21.02
N LYS A 655 -12.20 25.39 22.03
CA LYS A 655 -11.48 26.66 21.88
C LYS A 655 -10.22 26.43 21.06
N LYS A 656 -10.13 27.06 19.88
CA LYS A 656 -8.87 27.10 19.12
C LYS A 656 -7.85 27.90 19.92
N VAL A 657 -7.00 27.22 20.69
CA VAL A 657 -5.76 27.83 21.20
C VAL A 657 -4.79 27.84 20.04
N ALA A 658 -4.53 29.02 19.47
CA ALA A 658 -3.52 29.17 18.43
C ALA A 658 -2.16 28.69 18.99
N THR A 659 -1.57 27.70 18.33
CA THR A 659 -0.18 27.33 18.57
C THR A 659 0.71 28.32 17.82
N LYS A 660 1.70 28.89 18.52
CA LYS A 660 2.76 29.72 17.93
C LYS A 660 3.65 28.90 17.01
#